data_AF-A0A1G2T0H2-F1
#
_entry.id   AF-A0A1G2T0H2-F1
#
_cell.length_a   1.000
_cell.length_b   1.000
_cell.length_c   1.000
_cell.angle_alpha   90.00
_cell.angle_beta   90.00
_cell.angle_gamma   90.00
#
_symmetry.space_group_name_H-M   'P 1'
#
loop_
_entity.id
_entity.type
_entity.pdbx_description
1 polymer ?
#
loop_
_entity_poly.entity_id
_entity_poly.type
_entity_poly.pdbx_seq_one_letter_code
_entity_poly.pdbx_strand_id
1 'polypeptide(L)'
;MLKTRIAKIAAITVGLTFALSFSVDTAGAVTIAELQAQINALMAQLASLQGSSVPAGASITSDLTIGSTGAQVVALQSALVAQGHLVMPAGVAMGYFGSLTKAAVIKWQAANGVPNTGYFGPLSRAKFNASGATGTVPGSTVGGGTVGGTIGTPGVEGTITVSLNPSPASGVKLYEGDSKKQVLGIKLEAQQSDIKVERIKVDLDSITNTGDNLTYTKIAQKIYVMDGSTVLASSDLNSDTVVKDGSDYFITLSGFGFIVPAQTIKVLYIALDARSSWDSTYDNDSWSLGIQVDGVRGVDGVGVNEYGPSTAFTRTFSSTADLVDSATLAISLNSGTPATQQVICQTGTSSDECDGLEVAKIDFKAEKDQIKVTDFVLDIARAGGAAATSSTAYLYDGSSLVGSASVASTDANTMTATFSDIDWIIPADTTKTLSVKFDIIDAVLVADTFIASTDAGDTTAENSAGTAVVATGSADAKTITIRKEGPELTLLSKSITTDGVPMGSPFSGGTSTSTLTAKFNVRVKALGADLSLGTSASTTPAFAKTLAVNSFTVYKEGVAAAVNHATSTSYTIPSTCVTSTTNSCTLAEGASVDIEVTYLVPGRLADGTSADATTGLYSVGLERFNWNTTTSAVQETTFMAGLTDWRTADVSFP
;
A
#
# COMPACT_ATOMS: atom_id res chain seq x y z
N MET A 1 -30.36 -0.08 54.90
CA MET A 1 -31.18 -1.28 54.63
C MET A 1 -31.74 -1.19 53.21
N LEU A 2 -31.50 -2.25 52.42
CA LEU A 2 -32.14 -2.71 51.16
C LEU A 2 -32.49 -1.71 50.03
N LYS A 3 -31.80 -1.79 48.87
CA LYS A 3 -32.22 -2.44 47.58
C LYS A 3 -33.13 -1.52 46.73
N THR A 4 -32.94 -1.20 45.44
CA THR A 4 -32.23 -1.80 44.28
C THR A 4 -32.01 -0.71 43.20
N ARG A 5 -31.04 -0.94 42.29
CA ARG A 5 -30.62 -0.08 41.17
C ARG A 5 -31.65 0.00 40.01
N ILE A 6 -31.65 1.11 39.25
CA ILE A 6 -31.35 1.20 37.80
C ILE A 6 -31.29 2.70 37.43
N ALA A 7 -30.31 3.05 36.59
CA ALA A 7 -29.83 4.41 36.33
C ALA A 7 -30.05 4.87 34.88
N LYS A 8 -29.79 6.17 34.67
CA LYS A 8 -29.49 6.95 33.44
C LYS A 8 -30.62 7.89 33.00
N ILE A 9 -30.56 9.18 33.36
CA ILE A 9 -29.74 10.31 32.85
C ILE A 9 -30.22 10.77 31.47
N ALA A 10 -30.85 11.96 31.44
CA ALA A 10 -30.39 13.14 30.71
C ALA A 10 -31.49 14.21 30.66
N ALA A 11 -31.25 15.38 31.26
CA ALA A 11 -31.98 16.62 30.96
C ALA A 11 -31.19 17.81 31.50
N ILE A 12 -30.76 18.72 30.60
CA ILE A 12 -30.74 20.21 30.73
C ILE A 12 -30.64 20.70 29.26
N THR A 13 -31.75 20.96 28.55
CA THR A 13 -32.40 22.28 28.29
C THR A 13 -31.45 23.35 27.72
N VAL A 14 -31.71 24.01 26.59
CA VAL A 14 -32.71 25.08 26.30
C VAL A 14 -32.69 25.26 24.77
N GLY A 15 -33.73 25.59 23.99
CA GLY A 15 -35.13 25.94 24.20
C GLY A 15 -35.65 26.62 22.92
N LEU A 16 -36.81 26.20 22.41
CA LEU A 16 -37.76 27.09 21.72
C LEU A 16 -39.13 26.40 21.68
N THR A 17 -40.09 27.02 22.33
CA THR A 17 -41.45 26.53 22.61
C THR A 17 -42.41 26.80 21.46
N PHE A 18 -43.16 25.77 21.03
CA PHE A 18 -44.58 25.89 20.71
C PHE A 18 -45.29 24.62 21.20
N ALA A 19 -46.09 24.74 22.24
CA ALA A 19 -46.81 23.66 22.87
C ALA A 19 -48.15 23.41 22.18
N LEU A 20 -48.51 22.14 21.97
CA LEU A 20 -49.87 21.65 22.10
C LEU A 20 -49.83 20.14 22.40
N SER A 21 -50.46 19.84 23.52
CA SER A 21 -50.69 18.57 24.20
C SER A 21 -51.33 17.50 23.33
N PHE A 22 -50.81 16.27 23.39
CA PHE A 22 -51.59 15.06 23.10
C PHE A 22 -51.97 14.38 24.41
N SER A 23 -53.24 14.54 24.77
CA SER A 23 -53.97 13.63 25.64
C SER A 23 -53.93 12.23 25.02
N VAL A 24 -53.75 11.22 25.86
CA VAL A 24 -53.84 9.82 25.46
C VAL A 24 -55.32 9.47 25.33
N ASP A 25 -55.86 9.60 24.12
CA ASP A 25 -57.19 9.07 23.82
C ASP A 25 -57.11 7.60 23.45
N THR A 26 -58.00 6.86 24.09
CA THR A 26 -58.26 5.44 23.98
C THR A 26 -58.41 4.97 22.54
N ALA A 27 -57.83 3.80 22.25
CA ALA A 27 -58.01 3.04 21.02
C ALA A 27 -59.50 2.85 20.66
N GLY A 28 -60.02 3.76 19.84
CA GLY A 28 -61.21 3.53 19.02
C GLY A 28 -60.77 2.88 17.72
N ALA A 29 -61.60 1.99 17.18
CA ALA A 29 -61.37 1.36 15.88
C ALA A 29 -61.00 2.41 14.83
N VAL A 30 -59.86 2.23 14.17
CA VAL A 30 -59.39 3.11 13.09
C VAL A 30 -60.53 3.24 12.09
N THR A 31 -61.10 4.42 12.02
CA THR A 31 -62.28 4.66 11.19
C THR A 31 -61.86 4.62 9.72
N ILE A 32 -62.78 4.22 8.84
CA ILE A 32 -62.53 4.27 7.38
C ILE A 32 -62.06 5.67 6.95
N ALA A 33 -62.47 6.72 7.66
CA ALA A 33 -62.03 8.10 7.43
C ALA A 33 -60.55 8.34 7.77
N GLU A 34 -60.01 7.75 8.84
CA GLU A 34 -58.59 7.85 9.20
C GLU A 34 -57.71 7.02 8.27
N LEU A 35 -58.19 5.85 7.83
CA LEU A 35 -57.54 5.07 6.77
C LEU A 35 -57.56 5.83 5.44
N GLN A 36 -58.67 6.50 5.10
CA GLN A 36 -58.77 7.34 3.90
C GLN A 36 -57.86 8.58 3.98
N ALA A 37 -57.72 9.17 5.18
CA ALA A 37 -56.80 10.28 5.42
C ALA A 37 -55.33 9.83 5.31
N GLN A 38 -54.99 8.64 5.80
CA GLN A 38 -53.67 8.03 5.60
C GLN A 38 -53.44 7.67 4.13
N ILE A 39 -54.42 7.13 3.42
CA ILE A 39 -54.34 6.88 1.96
C ILE A 39 -54.16 8.20 1.22
N ASN A 40 -54.87 9.26 1.57
CA ASN A 40 -54.70 10.57 0.94
C ASN A 40 -53.34 11.20 1.26
N ALA A 41 -52.82 11.01 2.48
CA ALA A 41 -51.47 11.44 2.85
C ALA A 41 -50.40 10.63 2.11
N LEU A 42 -50.58 9.31 1.98
CA LEU A 42 -49.69 8.44 1.19
C LEU A 42 -49.78 8.76 -0.30
N MET A 43 -50.97 9.11 -0.83
CA MET A 43 -51.17 9.56 -2.20
C MET A 43 -50.59 10.96 -2.44
N ALA A 44 -50.62 11.86 -1.45
CA ALA A 44 -49.93 13.15 -1.52
C ALA A 44 -48.41 12.98 -1.44
N GLN A 45 -47.92 12.02 -0.66
CA GLN A 45 -46.51 11.65 -0.60
C GLN A 45 -46.07 10.96 -1.92
N LEU A 46 -46.92 10.10 -2.50
CA LEU A 46 -46.74 9.51 -3.82
C LEU A 46 -46.78 10.58 -4.92
N ALA A 47 -47.66 11.58 -4.81
CA ALA A 47 -47.71 12.72 -5.72
C ALA A 47 -46.49 13.66 -5.57
N SER A 48 -45.89 13.75 -4.38
CA SER A 48 -44.62 14.46 -4.17
C SER A 48 -43.41 13.69 -4.72
N LEU A 49 -43.46 12.35 -4.74
CA LEU A 49 -42.47 11.47 -5.35
C LEU A 49 -42.67 11.29 -6.87
N GLN A 50 -43.91 11.43 -7.37
CA GLN A 50 -44.30 11.37 -8.78
C GLN A 50 -44.40 12.76 -9.43
N GLY A 51 -44.26 13.83 -8.64
CA GLY A 51 -44.21 15.23 -9.06
C GLY A 51 -42.79 15.74 -9.35
N SER A 52 -41.76 14.90 -9.16
CA SER A 52 -40.47 15.14 -9.81
C SER A 52 -40.64 14.86 -11.29
N SER A 53 -40.99 15.92 -12.04
CA SER A 53 -40.90 15.97 -13.49
C SER A 53 -39.57 15.37 -13.95
N VAL A 54 -39.61 14.13 -14.45
CA VAL A 54 -38.49 13.48 -15.12
C VAL A 54 -38.21 14.30 -16.38
N PRO A 55 -37.02 14.92 -16.52
CA PRO A 55 -36.62 15.45 -17.80
C PRO A 55 -36.54 14.27 -18.78
N ALA A 56 -37.22 14.38 -19.92
CA ALA A 56 -37.03 13.47 -21.03
C ALA A 56 -35.53 13.47 -21.40
N GLY A 57 -34.86 12.33 -21.18
CA GLY A 57 -33.43 12.15 -21.43
C GLY A 57 -32.67 11.57 -20.23
N ALA A 58 -33.07 10.41 -19.72
CA ALA A 58 -32.33 9.71 -18.67
C ALA A 58 -31.04 9.14 -19.26
N SER A 59 -29.96 9.91 -19.23
CA SER A 59 -28.63 9.41 -19.53
C SER A 59 -28.21 8.42 -18.45
N ILE A 60 -27.87 7.19 -18.86
CA ILE A 60 -27.22 6.24 -17.95
C ILE A 60 -25.79 6.74 -17.79
N THR A 61 -25.34 6.98 -16.55
CA THR A 61 -24.02 7.53 -16.24
C THR A 61 -23.09 6.52 -15.58
N SER A 62 -23.63 5.46 -14.99
CA SER A 62 -22.89 4.40 -14.31
C SER A 62 -22.82 3.11 -15.13
N ASP A 63 -21.70 2.41 -15.03
CA ASP A 63 -21.53 1.06 -15.55
C ASP A 63 -22.46 0.07 -14.83
N LEU A 64 -23.25 -0.70 -15.59
CA LEU A 64 -24.21 -1.65 -15.03
C LEU A 64 -23.88 -3.09 -15.46
N THR A 65 -23.90 -4.02 -14.52
CA THR A 65 -23.61 -5.44 -14.73
C THR A 65 -24.50 -6.31 -13.85
N ILE A 66 -24.39 -7.65 -13.94
CA ILE A 66 -25.12 -8.55 -13.06
C ILE A 66 -24.83 -8.20 -11.59
N GLY A 67 -25.89 -8.02 -10.81
CA GLY A 67 -25.81 -7.64 -9.40
C GLY A 67 -26.03 -6.14 -9.15
N SER A 68 -25.96 -5.28 -10.17
CA SER A 68 -26.26 -3.85 -10.02
C SER A 68 -27.71 -3.63 -9.58
N THR A 69 -27.94 -2.65 -8.70
CA THR A 69 -29.27 -2.24 -8.24
C THR A 69 -29.49 -0.73 -8.31
N GLY A 70 -30.75 -0.30 -8.23
CA GLY A 70 -31.12 1.10 -8.04
C GLY A 70 -31.65 1.82 -9.29
N ALA A 71 -31.77 3.14 -9.19
CA ALA A 71 -32.51 3.96 -10.15
C ALA A 71 -31.97 3.89 -11.59
N GLN A 72 -30.64 3.73 -11.78
CA GLN A 72 -30.06 3.59 -13.12
C GLN A 72 -30.40 2.25 -13.78
N VAL A 73 -30.55 1.18 -12.98
CA VAL A 73 -31.02 -0.11 -13.49
C VAL A 73 -32.48 -0.03 -13.88
N VAL A 74 -33.31 0.69 -13.11
CA VAL A 74 -34.71 0.95 -13.47
C VAL A 74 -34.80 1.72 -14.79
N ALA A 75 -33.99 2.76 -14.98
CA ALA A 75 -33.96 3.55 -16.21
C ALA A 75 -33.55 2.70 -17.42
N LEU A 76 -32.50 1.88 -17.28
CA LEU A 76 -32.07 0.95 -18.33
C LEU A 76 -33.15 -0.08 -18.66
N GLN A 77 -33.74 -0.72 -17.65
CA GLN A 77 -34.78 -1.73 -17.84
C GLN A 77 -36.04 -1.14 -18.49
N SER A 78 -36.44 0.07 -18.10
CA SER A 78 -37.59 0.76 -18.70
C SER A 78 -37.38 1.03 -20.19
N ALA A 79 -36.18 1.46 -20.58
CA ALA A 79 -35.85 1.68 -21.98
C ALA A 79 -35.74 0.37 -22.78
N LEU A 80 -35.16 -0.68 -22.21
CA LEU A 80 -35.07 -1.99 -22.86
C LEU A 80 -36.46 -2.63 -23.05
N VAL A 81 -37.40 -2.41 -22.12
CA VAL A 81 -38.81 -2.82 -22.28
C VAL A 81 -39.47 -1.99 -23.38
N ALA A 82 -39.28 -0.66 -23.39
CA ALA A 82 -39.84 0.22 -24.41
C ALA A 82 -39.34 -0.10 -25.83
N GLN A 83 -38.08 -0.52 -25.94
CA GLN A 83 -37.45 -0.94 -27.21
C GLN A 83 -37.70 -2.42 -27.55
N GLY A 84 -38.46 -3.15 -26.73
CA GLY A 84 -38.83 -4.55 -26.98
C GLY A 84 -37.70 -5.57 -26.77
N HIS A 85 -36.57 -5.17 -26.19
CA HIS A 85 -35.43 -6.05 -25.90
C HIS A 85 -35.58 -6.81 -24.57
N LEU A 86 -36.44 -6.32 -23.66
CA LEU A 86 -36.73 -6.95 -22.36
C LEU A 86 -38.24 -7.19 -22.20
N VAL A 87 -38.62 -8.39 -21.76
CA VAL A 87 -39.99 -8.71 -21.33
C VAL A 87 -39.95 -9.01 -19.83
N MET A 88 -40.62 -8.19 -19.04
CA MET A 88 -40.71 -8.38 -17.59
C MET A 88 -41.86 -9.33 -17.24
N PRO A 89 -41.63 -10.41 -16.45
CA PRO A 89 -42.70 -11.24 -15.93
C PRO A 89 -43.65 -10.47 -15.01
N ALA A 90 -44.94 -10.79 -15.03
CA ALA A 90 -45.93 -10.14 -14.17
C ALA A 90 -45.58 -10.35 -12.69
N GLY A 91 -45.47 -9.26 -11.92
CA GLY A 91 -45.15 -9.27 -10.49
C GLY A 91 -43.68 -9.04 -10.12
N VAL A 92 -42.77 -8.86 -11.09
CA VAL A 92 -41.34 -8.57 -10.83
C VAL A 92 -41.08 -7.07 -10.87
N ALA A 93 -40.57 -6.51 -9.76
CA ALA A 93 -40.17 -5.10 -9.69
C ALA A 93 -38.87 -4.83 -10.47
N MET A 94 -38.78 -3.66 -11.11
CA MET A 94 -37.55 -3.18 -11.74
C MET A 94 -36.54 -2.72 -10.69
N GLY A 95 -35.25 -2.69 -11.06
CA GLY A 95 -34.18 -2.14 -10.24
C GLY A 95 -33.12 -3.13 -9.77
N TYR A 96 -33.16 -4.38 -10.23
CA TYR A 96 -32.07 -5.35 -10.07
C TYR A 96 -31.62 -5.90 -11.44
N PHE A 97 -30.33 -5.83 -11.72
CA PHE A 97 -29.74 -6.30 -12.97
C PHE A 97 -29.42 -7.79 -12.84
N GLY A 98 -30.38 -8.63 -13.26
CA GLY A 98 -30.25 -10.09 -13.26
C GLY A 98 -29.90 -10.68 -14.62
N SER A 99 -29.98 -12.00 -14.73
CA SER A 99 -29.75 -12.75 -15.98
C SER A 99 -30.66 -12.31 -17.13
N LEU A 100 -31.92 -11.98 -16.84
CA LEU A 100 -32.88 -11.46 -17.85
C LEU A 100 -32.46 -10.09 -18.39
N THR A 101 -31.99 -9.18 -17.53
CA THR A 101 -31.49 -7.86 -17.94
C THR A 101 -30.19 -7.98 -18.72
N LYS A 102 -29.28 -8.87 -18.32
CA LYS A 102 -28.07 -9.17 -19.10
C LYS A 102 -28.42 -9.64 -20.51
N ALA A 103 -29.34 -10.59 -20.64
CA ALA A 103 -29.76 -11.10 -21.95
C ALA A 103 -30.41 -10.00 -22.82
N ALA A 104 -31.19 -9.10 -22.22
CA ALA A 104 -31.76 -7.96 -22.91
C ALA A 104 -30.71 -6.94 -23.35
N VAL A 105 -29.70 -6.68 -22.51
CA VAL A 105 -28.56 -5.81 -22.87
C VAL A 105 -27.76 -6.41 -24.02
N ILE A 106 -27.48 -7.73 -24.02
CA ILE A 106 -26.79 -8.39 -25.15
C ILE A 106 -27.55 -8.20 -26.46
N LYS A 107 -28.89 -8.37 -26.43
CA LYS A 107 -29.74 -8.17 -27.61
C LYS A 107 -29.75 -6.71 -28.08
N TRP A 108 -29.81 -5.78 -27.14
CA TRP A 108 -29.75 -4.35 -27.43
C TRP A 108 -28.38 -3.95 -28.00
N GLN A 109 -27.29 -4.47 -27.43
CA GLN A 109 -25.92 -4.24 -27.90
C GLN A 109 -25.74 -4.76 -29.33
N ALA A 110 -26.25 -5.96 -29.61
CA ALA A 110 -26.22 -6.55 -30.95
C ALA A 110 -26.99 -5.70 -31.96
N ALA A 111 -28.15 -5.18 -31.56
CA ALA A 111 -28.97 -4.31 -32.39
C ALA A 111 -28.34 -2.92 -32.61
N ASN A 112 -27.43 -2.47 -31.74
CA ASN A 112 -26.85 -1.13 -31.77
C ASN A 112 -25.35 -1.10 -32.14
N GLY A 113 -24.75 -2.24 -32.48
CA GLY A 113 -23.38 -2.33 -32.99
C GLY A 113 -22.29 -2.02 -31.95
N VAL A 114 -22.55 -2.33 -30.67
CA VAL A 114 -21.55 -2.26 -29.58
C VAL A 114 -21.25 -3.68 -29.07
N PRO A 115 -20.12 -3.94 -28.39
CA PRO A 115 -19.76 -5.30 -27.95
C PRO A 115 -20.87 -6.00 -27.13
N ASN A 116 -21.29 -7.19 -27.56
CA ASN A 116 -22.44 -7.95 -27.05
C ASN A 116 -22.13 -8.72 -25.76
N THR A 117 -21.46 -8.09 -24.81
CA THR A 117 -20.93 -8.75 -23.59
C THR A 117 -21.97 -8.88 -22.48
N GLY A 118 -23.09 -8.14 -22.58
CA GLY A 118 -24.08 -8.03 -21.52
C GLY A 118 -23.66 -7.12 -20.37
N TYR A 119 -22.48 -6.51 -20.48
CA TYR A 119 -21.98 -5.46 -19.59
C TYR A 119 -22.34 -4.09 -20.17
N PHE A 120 -23.06 -3.28 -19.41
CA PHE A 120 -23.49 -1.94 -19.84
C PHE A 120 -22.42 -0.88 -19.50
N GLY A 121 -21.27 -1.01 -20.15
CA GLY A 121 -20.09 -0.16 -19.98
C GLY A 121 -20.10 1.14 -20.81
N PRO A 122 -18.98 1.87 -20.87
CA PRO A 122 -18.93 3.23 -21.43
C PRO A 122 -19.40 3.31 -22.89
N LEU A 123 -19.07 2.30 -23.71
CA LEU A 123 -19.53 2.22 -25.10
C LEU A 123 -21.04 2.03 -25.22
N SER A 124 -21.64 1.18 -24.36
CA SER A 124 -23.09 0.96 -24.33
C SER A 124 -23.81 2.22 -23.84
N ARG A 125 -23.28 2.90 -22.82
CA ARG A 125 -23.85 4.17 -22.34
C ARG A 125 -23.77 5.26 -23.39
N ALA A 126 -22.61 5.42 -24.04
CA ALA A 126 -22.43 6.41 -25.10
C ALA A 126 -23.45 6.18 -26.23
N LYS A 127 -23.62 4.93 -26.67
CA LYS A 127 -24.57 4.57 -27.72
C LYS A 127 -26.04 4.72 -27.29
N PHE A 128 -26.37 4.33 -26.07
CA PHE A 128 -27.73 4.42 -25.51
C PHE A 128 -28.17 5.87 -25.25
N ASN A 129 -27.26 6.70 -24.78
CA ASN A 129 -27.51 8.12 -24.58
C ASN A 129 -27.57 8.86 -25.92
N ALA A 130 -26.91 8.35 -26.96
CA ALA A 130 -26.99 8.88 -28.32
C ALA A 130 -28.29 8.50 -29.06
N SER A 131 -28.92 7.35 -28.77
CA SER A 131 -30.14 6.88 -29.45
C SER A 131 -31.44 7.52 -28.95
N GLY A 132 -31.38 8.36 -27.91
CA GLY A 132 -32.49 9.22 -27.47
C GLY A 132 -32.72 10.46 -28.35
N ALA A 133 -31.84 10.72 -29.34
CA ALA A 133 -32.01 11.75 -30.34
C ALA A 133 -32.53 11.13 -31.65
N THR A 134 -33.80 11.39 -31.98
CA THR A 134 -34.51 10.92 -33.17
C THR A 134 -33.78 11.19 -34.50
N GLY A 135 -33.81 10.21 -35.41
CA GLY A 135 -32.90 10.09 -36.56
C GLY A 135 -33.40 10.44 -37.96
N THR A 136 -32.63 9.98 -38.96
CA THR A 136 -33.02 9.55 -40.32
C THR A 136 -31.84 8.84 -41.02
N VAL A 137 -32.13 8.03 -42.04
CA VAL A 137 -31.37 6.86 -42.57
C VAL A 137 -30.51 7.23 -43.83
N PRO A 138 -29.88 6.28 -44.58
CA PRO A 138 -28.44 6.06 -44.66
C PRO A 138 -27.79 6.53 -45.99
N GLY A 139 -26.54 6.99 -45.93
CA GLY A 139 -25.69 7.20 -47.09
C GLY A 139 -24.24 7.42 -46.67
N SER A 140 -23.33 6.64 -47.25
CA SER A 140 -21.88 6.76 -47.10
C SER A 140 -21.42 8.22 -47.05
N THR A 141 -20.77 8.64 -45.96
CA THR A 141 -19.80 9.75 -45.84
C THR A 141 -19.34 9.91 -44.38
N VAL A 142 -18.13 10.44 -44.25
CA VAL A 142 -17.35 10.77 -43.05
C VAL A 142 -18.19 11.27 -41.86
N GLY A 143 -18.08 10.60 -40.70
CA GLY A 143 -18.76 11.00 -39.46
C GLY A 143 -18.05 12.15 -38.75
N GLY A 144 -18.35 13.38 -39.17
CA GLY A 144 -18.01 14.61 -38.45
C GLY A 144 -18.95 14.83 -37.26
N GLY A 145 -18.39 14.94 -36.06
CA GLY A 145 -19.09 15.50 -34.90
C GLY A 145 -19.11 17.03 -35.03
N THR A 146 -20.19 17.58 -35.57
CA THR A 146 -20.43 19.03 -35.53
C THR A 146 -20.85 19.44 -34.13
N VAL A 147 -19.88 19.73 -33.27
CA VAL A 147 -20.03 20.76 -32.24
C VAL A 147 -19.89 22.12 -32.91
N GLY A 148 -20.84 22.46 -33.78
CA GLY A 148 -20.84 23.73 -34.49
C GLY A 148 -21.27 24.86 -33.57
N GLY A 149 -20.33 25.43 -32.81
CA GLY A 149 -20.54 26.75 -32.23
C GLY A 149 -20.71 27.77 -33.36
N THR A 150 -21.72 28.63 -33.26
CA THR A 150 -21.91 29.75 -34.19
C THR A 150 -21.03 30.92 -33.75
N ILE A 151 -20.45 31.64 -34.71
CA ILE A 151 -19.74 32.90 -34.42
C ILE A 151 -20.74 33.90 -33.83
N GLY A 152 -20.46 34.37 -32.60
CA GLY A 152 -21.26 35.34 -31.85
C GLY A 152 -20.99 36.80 -32.24
N THR A 153 -20.02 37.04 -33.11
CA THR A 153 -19.64 38.34 -33.67
C THR A 153 -19.78 38.40 -35.21
N PRO A 154 -20.96 38.08 -35.81
CA PRO A 154 -21.12 38.15 -37.27
C PRO A 154 -20.83 39.54 -37.83
N GLY A 155 -20.14 39.60 -38.96
CA GLY A 155 -19.80 40.85 -39.65
C GLY A 155 -18.58 41.59 -39.10
N VAL A 156 -17.87 41.01 -38.12
CA VAL A 156 -16.65 41.61 -37.53
C VAL A 156 -15.41 40.85 -38.02
N GLU A 157 -14.41 41.58 -38.51
CA GLU A 157 -13.09 41.01 -38.82
C GLU A 157 -12.29 40.79 -37.53
N GLY A 158 -11.51 39.71 -37.48
CA GLY A 158 -10.64 39.43 -36.34
C GLY A 158 -9.40 38.66 -36.72
N THR A 159 -8.53 38.47 -35.75
CA THR A 159 -7.25 37.79 -35.94
C THR A 159 -7.06 36.71 -34.88
N ILE A 160 -6.37 35.62 -35.22
CA ILE A 160 -6.00 34.57 -34.27
C ILE A 160 -4.49 34.55 -34.02
N THR A 161 -4.09 34.52 -32.74
CA THR A 161 -2.74 34.16 -32.34
C THR A 161 -2.71 32.70 -31.89
N VAL A 162 -1.77 31.93 -32.45
CA VAL A 162 -1.56 30.52 -32.11
C VAL A 162 -0.16 30.38 -31.52
N SER A 163 -0.05 29.70 -30.38
CA SER A 163 1.25 29.44 -29.75
C SER A 163 1.25 28.11 -29.00
N LEU A 164 2.43 27.65 -28.61
CA LEU A 164 2.58 26.47 -27.76
C LEU A 164 1.93 26.69 -26.39
N ASN A 165 1.11 25.73 -25.94
CA ASN A 165 0.64 25.67 -24.56
C ASN A 165 1.72 24.96 -23.70
N PRO A 166 2.00 25.43 -22.47
CA PRO A 166 2.99 24.79 -21.59
C PRO A 166 2.56 23.40 -21.10
N SER A 167 1.27 23.04 -21.21
CA SER A 167 0.74 21.72 -20.89
C SER A 167 0.21 21.02 -22.15
N PRO A 168 0.50 19.73 -22.38
CA PRO A 168 1.36 18.87 -21.57
C PRO A 168 2.83 19.34 -21.61
N ALA A 169 3.57 19.09 -20.54
CA ALA A 169 4.99 19.44 -20.47
C ALA A 169 5.81 18.64 -21.50
N SER A 170 7.02 19.10 -21.83
CA SER A 170 7.94 18.28 -22.64
C SER A 170 8.33 17.00 -21.89
N GLY A 171 8.47 15.90 -22.63
CA GLY A 171 8.90 14.61 -22.08
C GLY A 171 7.78 13.77 -21.47
N VAL A 172 6.52 14.02 -21.84
CA VAL A 172 5.42 13.09 -21.51
C VAL A 172 5.73 11.71 -22.08
N LYS A 173 5.40 10.65 -21.33
CA LYS A 173 5.55 9.27 -21.79
C LYS A 173 4.29 8.79 -22.51
N LEU A 174 4.48 8.21 -23.69
CA LEU A 174 3.49 7.44 -24.43
C LEU A 174 3.83 5.95 -24.25
N TYR A 175 2.96 5.22 -23.57
CA TYR A 175 3.12 3.78 -23.36
C TYR A 175 2.49 2.98 -24.51
N GLU A 176 2.96 1.76 -24.75
CA GLU A 176 2.26 0.83 -25.63
C GLU A 176 0.78 0.69 -25.21
N GLY A 177 -0.12 0.71 -26.19
CA GLY A 177 -1.57 0.61 -25.93
C GLY A 177 -2.25 1.86 -25.35
N ASP A 178 -1.53 2.92 -24.98
CA ASP A 178 -2.12 4.20 -24.53
C ASP A 178 -3.20 4.68 -25.52
N SER A 179 -4.37 5.09 -25.01
CA SER A 179 -5.43 5.71 -25.82
C SER A 179 -5.62 7.19 -25.49
N LYS A 180 -5.71 8.02 -26.55
CA LYS A 180 -5.91 9.48 -26.49
C LYS A 180 -4.94 10.17 -25.52
N LYS A 181 -3.68 9.74 -25.52
CA LYS A 181 -2.64 10.37 -24.72
C LYS A 181 -2.31 11.74 -25.30
N GLN A 182 -2.58 12.81 -24.54
CA GLN A 182 -2.23 14.17 -24.94
C GLN A 182 -0.72 14.36 -24.91
N VAL A 183 -0.14 14.82 -26.02
CA VAL A 183 1.32 15.00 -26.17
C VAL A 183 1.69 16.42 -26.63
N LEU A 184 0.75 17.20 -27.15
CA LEU A 184 0.97 18.58 -27.58
C LEU A 184 -0.26 19.44 -27.23
N GLY A 185 -0.05 20.64 -26.69
CA GLY A 185 -1.10 21.62 -26.44
C GLY A 185 -0.93 22.87 -27.29
N ILE A 186 -2.02 23.36 -27.86
CA ILE A 186 -2.08 24.50 -28.78
C ILE A 186 -2.91 25.60 -28.09
N LYS A 187 -2.27 26.71 -27.72
CA LYS A 187 -2.94 27.89 -27.19
C LYS A 187 -3.48 28.72 -28.36
N LEU A 188 -4.76 29.08 -28.29
CA LEU A 188 -5.49 29.85 -29.29
C LEU A 188 -6.01 31.12 -28.63
N GLU A 189 -5.75 32.28 -29.22
CA GLU A 189 -6.20 33.57 -28.71
C GLU A 189 -6.81 34.39 -29.85
N ALA A 190 -8.12 34.63 -29.79
CA ALA A 190 -8.84 35.41 -30.79
C ALA A 190 -8.96 36.87 -30.35
N GLN A 191 -8.75 37.80 -31.29
CA GLN A 191 -8.93 39.24 -31.08
C GLN A 191 -9.98 39.81 -32.02
N GLN A 192 -10.73 40.80 -31.53
CA GLN A 192 -11.75 41.58 -32.25
C GLN A 192 -13.01 40.80 -32.70
N SER A 193 -12.86 39.60 -33.25
CA SER A 193 -13.94 38.67 -33.60
C SER A 193 -13.75 37.30 -32.94
N ASP A 194 -14.83 36.54 -32.83
CA ASP A 194 -14.75 35.11 -32.59
C ASP A 194 -14.11 34.45 -33.81
N ILE A 195 -13.29 33.43 -33.58
CA ILE A 195 -12.66 32.64 -34.64
C ILE A 195 -13.13 31.20 -34.52
N LYS A 196 -13.70 30.67 -35.60
CA LYS A 196 -14.05 29.25 -35.70
C LYS A 196 -12.88 28.48 -36.32
N VAL A 197 -12.11 27.77 -35.50
CA VAL A 197 -11.00 26.92 -35.95
C VAL A 197 -11.55 25.64 -36.60
N GLU A 198 -11.08 25.33 -37.81
CA GLU A 198 -11.63 24.22 -38.61
C GLU A 198 -10.56 23.24 -39.11
N ARG A 199 -9.28 23.61 -39.03
CA ARG A 199 -8.18 22.79 -39.54
C ARG A 199 -6.93 22.98 -38.70
N ILE A 200 -6.26 21.87 -38.39
CA ILE A 200 -4.92 21.85 -37.81
C ILE A 200 -4.06 20.90 -38.65
N LYS A 201 -2.94 21.40 -39.19
CA LYS A 201 -1.89 20.62 -39.84
C LYS A 201 -0.79 20.36 -38.81
N VAL A 202 -0.57 19.09 -38.48
CA VAL A 202 0.40 18.63 -37.49
C VAL A 202 1.59 18.03 -38.22
N ASP A 203 2.78 18.44 -37.81
CA ASP A 203 4.07 17.89 -38.21
C ASP A 203 4.44 16.70 -37.32
N LEU A 204 4.87 15.61 -37.92
CA LEU A 204 5.21 14.35 -37.27
C LEU A 204 6.72 14.09 -37.43
N ASP A 205 7.43 13.94 -36.32
CA ASP A 205 8.88 13.84 -36.37
C ASP A 205 9.45 12.85 -35.34
N SER A 206 10.51 12.15 -35.74
CA SER A 206 11.28 11.21 -34.92
C SER A 206 12.67 11.79 -34.69
N ILE A 207 12.95 12.20 -33.46
CA ILE A 207 14.20 12.89 -33.14
C ILE A 207 15.37 11.90 -33.11
N THR A 208 15.18 10.72 -32.50
CA THR A 208 16.28 9.77 -32.28
C THR A 208 16.65 8.99 -33.54
N ASN A 209 15.67 8.59 -34.36
CA ASN A 209 15.86 7.56 -35.38
C ASN A 209 15.88 8.07 -36.84
N THR A 210 15.98 9.38 -37.07
CA THR A 210 16.15 10.04 -38.39
C THR A 210 15.10 9.70 -39.45
N GLY A 211 14.03 8.99 -39.08
CA GLY A 211 12.91 8.64 -39.95
C GLY A 211 11.62 9.31 -39.47
N ASP A 212 11.24 10.41 -40.10
CA ASP A 212 10.08 11.22 -39.67
C ASP A 212 8.75 10.47 -39.88
N ASN A 213 8.76 9.43 -40.73
CA ASN A 213 7.64 8.50 -40.89
C ASN A 213 7.46 7.51 -39.74
N LEU A 214 8.41 7.41 -38.81
CA LEU A 214 8.40 6.39 -37.76
C LEU A 214 7.27 6.64 -36.74
N THR A 215 6.84 7.88 -36.56
CA THR A 215 5.73 8.19 -35.64
C THR A 215 4.46 7.41 -35.97
N TYR A 216 4.03 7.37 -37.25
CA TYR A 216 2.84 6.61 -37.65
C TYR A 216 3.10 5.15 -38.03
N THR A 217 4.34 4.83 -38.42
CA THR A 217 4.68 3.44 -38.81
C THR A 217 5.08 2.56 -37.63
N LYS A 218 5.54 3.15 -36.51
CA LYS A 218 6.12 2.39 -35.38
C LYS A 218 5.42 2.58 -34.05
N ILE A 219 4.98 3.78 -33.67
CA ILE A 219 4.51 4.01 -32.29
C ILE A 219 3.05 4.43 -32.17
N ALA A 220 2.47 5.11 -33.16
CA ALA A 220 1.10 5.62 -33.10
C ALA A 220 0.25 5.11 -34.26
N GLN A 221 -1.05 4.92 -34.01
CA GLN A 221 -2.02 4.43 -35.01
C GLN A 221 -3.17 5.41 -35.28
N LYS A 222 -3.39 6.37 -34.37
CA LYS A 222 -4.47 7.35 -34.50
C LYS A 222 -4.09 8.66 -33.82
N ILE A 223 -4.57 9.77 -34.37
CA ILE A 223 -4.36 11.12 -33.83
C ILE A 223 -5.69 11.84 -33.64
N TYR A 224 -5.76 12.71 -32.64
CA TYR A 224 -6.97 13.42 -32.23
C TYR A 224 -6.70 14.91 -32.02
N VAL A 225 -7.72 15.73 -32.31
CA VAL A 225 -7.86 17.10 -31.79
C VAL A 225 -8.86 17.05 -30.64
N MET A 226 -8.49 17.58 -29.47
CA MET A 226 -9.32 17.51 -28.27
C MET A 226 -9.48 18.86 -27.56
N ASP A 227 -10.66 19.10 -26.98
CA ASP A 227 -10.91 20.15 -25.98
C ASP A 227 -11.09 19.48 -24.62
N GLY A 228 -10.09 19.60 -23.74
CA GLY A 228 -9.98 18.78 -22.54
C GLY A 228 -10.03 17.28 -22.92
N SER A 229 -11.03 16.57 -22.43
CA SER A 229 -11.27 15.15 -22.76
C SER A 229 -12.17 14.91 -23.98
N THR A 230 -12.72 15.97 -24.58
CA THR A 230 -13.69 15.87 -25.69
C THR A 230 -12.96 15.78 -27.02
N VAL A 231 -13.23 14.74 -27.82
CA VAL A 231 -12.69 14.61 -29.18
C VAL A 231 -13.47 15.50 -30.14
N LEU A 232 -12.76 16.39 -30.84
CA LEU A 232 -13.31 17.28 -31.86
C LEU A 232 -13.12 16.71 -33.27
N ALA A 233 -11.95 16.15 -33.53
CA ALA A 233 -11.60 15.47 -34.78
C ALA A 233 -10.63 14.33 -34.50
N SER A 234 -10.59 13.35 -35.40
CA SER A 234 -9.60 12.27 -35.36
C SER A 234 -9.29 11.80 -36.77
N SER A 235 -8.08 11.26 -36.96
CA SER A 235 -7.72 10.55 -38.18
C SER A 235 -6.86 9.35 -37.82
N ASP A 236 -7.05 8.25 -38.53
CA ASP A 236 -6.11 7.14 -38.49
C ASP A 236 -4.77 7.63 -39.08
N LEU A 237 -3.66 7.13 -38.56
CA LEU A 237 -2.31 7.48 -38.97
C LEU A 237 -1.77 6.37 -39.90
N ASN A 238 -1.77 6.63 -41.20
CA ASN A 238 -1.32 5.67 -42.23
C ASN A 238 -0.88 6.40 -43.52
N SER A 239 -0.51 5.65 -44.56
CA SER A 239 -0.03 6.21 -45.84
C SER A 239 -1.07 7.02 -46.62
N ASP A 240 -2.36 6.86 -46.32
CA ASP A 240 -3.44 7.55 -47.04
C ASP A 240 -3.77 8.90 -46.38
N THR A 241 -3.47 9.05 -45.09
CA THR A 241 -3.79 10.24 -44.29
C THR A 241 -2.57 11.10 -43.97
N VAL A 242 -1.37 10.52 -43.99
CA VAL A 242 -0.10 11.22 -43.77
C VAL A 242 0.53 11.57 -45.12
N VAL A 243 0.84 12.85 -45.30
CA VAL A 243 1.42 13.40 -46.53
C VAL A 243 2.86 13.79 -46.27
N LYS A 244 3.77 13.30 -47.13
CA LYS A 244 5.16 13.76 -47.15
C LYS A 244 5.28 15.04 -47.96
N ASP A 245 5.92 16.06 -47.39
CA ASP A 245 6.21 17.34 -48.03
C ASP A 245 7.66 17.73 -47.74
N GLY A 246 8.54 17.59 -48.73
CA GLY A 246 9.99 17.68 -48.51
C GLY A 246 10.53 16.50 -47.69
N SER A 247 11.24 16.79 -46.61
CA SER A 247 11.68 15.81 -45.59
C SER A 247 10.56 15.40 -44.64
N ASP A 248 9.62 16.30 -44.41
CA ASP A 248 8.74 16.26 -43.25
C ASP A 248 7.42 15.53 -43.57
N TYR A 249 6.77 15.00 -42.53
CA TYR A 249 5.54 14.23 -42.64
C TYR A 249 4.41 14.91 -41.89
N PHE A 250 3.33 15.22 -42.60
CA PHE A 250 2.21 15.97 -42.05
C PHE A 250 0.92 15.19 -42.06
N ILE A 251 0.08 15.45 -41.07
CA ILE A 251 -1.33 15.08 -41.11
C ILE A 251 -2.21 16.32 -40.97
N THR A 252 -3.27 16.40 -41.78
CA THR A 252 -4.26 17.49 -41.71
C THR A 252 -5.54 16.99 -41.05
N LEU A 253 -5.84 17.53 -39.87
CA LEU A 253 -7.08 17.26 -39.13
C LEU A 253 -8.08 18.36 -39.45
N SER A 254 -9.25 17.98 -39.96
CA SER A 254 -10.33 18.88 -40.38
C SER A 254 -11.69 18.25 -40.16
N GLY A 255 -12.78 18.92 -40.56
CA GLY A 255 -14.15 18.41 -40.37
C GLY A 255 -14.73 18.68 -38.98
N PHE A 256 -14.09 19.57 -38.20
CA PHE A 256 -14.58 20.08 -36.92
C PHE A 256 -14.73 21.61 -36.98
N GLY A 257 -15.39 22.18 -35.99
CA GLY A 257 -15.50 23.64 -35.81
C GLY A 257 -15.41 24.00 -34.34
N PHE A 258 -14.33 24.65 -33.94
CA PHE A 258 -14.09 25.04 -32.55
C PHE A 258 -14.09 26.56 -32.42
N ILE A 259 -15.02 27.12 -31.64
CA ILE A 259 -15.12 28.57 -31.44
C ILE A 259 -14.14 29.02 -30.35
N VAL A 260 -13.29 29.97 -30.72
CA VAL A 260 -12.48 30.78 -29.80
C VAL A 260 -13.15 32.15 -29.73
N PRO A 261 -13.89 32.47 -28.65
CA PRO A 261 -14.53 33.77 -28.52
C PRO A 261 -13.53 34.93 -28.53
N ALA A 262 -13.95 36.09 -29.05
CA ALA A 262 -13.14 37.30 -29.05
C ALA A 262 -12.62 37.64 -27.64
N GLN A 263 -11.36 38.07 -27.55
CA GLN A 263 -10.68 38.44 -26.30
C GLN A 263 -10.55 37.28 -25.30
N THR A 264 -10.59 36.03 -25.76
CA THR A 264 -10.43 34.86 -24.90
C THR A 264 -9.32 33.94 -25.37
N ILE A 265 -8.79 33.17 -24.42
CA ILE A 265 -7.81 32.11 -24.66
C ILE A 265 -8.52 30.75 -24.52
N LYS A 266 -8.25 29.88 -25.49
CA LYS A 266 -8.62 28.46 -25.45
C LYS A 266 -7.41 27.58 -25.72
N VAL A 267 -7.50 26.32 -25.32
CA VAL A 267 -6.44 25.33 -25.54
C VAL A 267 -7.06 24.12 -26.22
N LEU A 268 -6.46 23.71 -27.34
CA LEU A 268 -6.70 22.41 -27.94
C LEU A 268 -5.51 21.49 -27.69
N TYR A 269 -5.78 20.20 -27.56
CA TYR A 269 -4.77 19.18 -27.38
C TYR A 269 -4.69 18.28 -28.60
N ILE A 270 -3.47 17.96 -29.01
CA ILE A 270 -3.19 16.86 -29.92
C ILE A 270 -2.87 15.63 -29.08
N ALA A 271 -3.61 14.57 -29.33
CA ALA A 271 -3.48 13.30 -28.61
C ALA A 271 -3.31 12.13 -29.58
N LEU A 272 -2.66 11.06 -29.11
CA LEU A 272 -2.36 9.86 -29.88
C LEU A 272 -3.02 8.62 -29.26
N ASP A 273 -3.44 7.68 -30.11
CA ASP A 273 -3.49 6.27 -29.70
C ASP A 273 -2.15 5.64 -30.09
N ALA A 274 -1.47 5.08 -29.09
CA ALA A 274 -0.32 4.22 -29.28
C ALA A 274 -0.73 2.93 -30.00
N ARG A 275 0.22 2.30 -30.69
CA ARG A 275 0.06 0.92 -31.15
C ARG A 275 -0.01 -0.02 -29.95
N SER A 276 -0.67 -1.16 -30.12
CA SER A 276 -0.80 -2.16 -29.06
C SER A 276 0.54 -2.77 -28.63
N SER A 277 1.53 -2.76 -29.53
CA SER A 277 2.93 -3.08 -29.25
C SER A 277 3.83 -2.53 -30.37
N TRP A 278 5.11 -2.36 -30.09
CA TRP A 278 6.18 -2.03 -31.04
C TRP A 278 7.47 -2.79 -30.72
N ASP A 279 8.47 -2.61 -31.58
CA ASP A 279 9.80 -3.18 -31.37
C ASP A 279 10.51 -2.40 -30.25
N SER A 280 11.08 -3.10 -29.25
CA SER A 280 11.72 -2.48 -28.08
C SER A 280 12.93 -1.60 -28.40
N THR A 281 13.46 -1.67 -29.63
CA THR A 281 14.45 -0.69 -30.13
C THR A 281 13.90 0.74 -30.16
N TYR A 282 12.57 0.92 -30.12
CA TYR A 282 11.92 2.22 -30.02
C TYR A 282 11.60 2.63 -28.58
N ASP A 283 12.00 1.87 -27.55
CA ASP A 283 11.76 2.26 -26.16
C ASP A 283 12.71 3.37 -25.71
N ASN A 284 12.17 4.36 -25.01
CA ASN A 284 12.87 5.56 -24.54
C ASN A 284 13.37 6.48 -25.66
N ASP A 285 12.89 6.30 -26.89
CA ASP A 285 13.12 7.22 -27.99
C ASP A 285 12.40 8.56 -27.77
N SER A 286 12.95 9.62 -28.37
CA SER A 286 12.35 10.94 -28.36
C SER A 286 11.63 11.23 -29.68
N TRP A 287 10.41 11.75 -29.56
CA TRP A 287 9.50 12.06 -30.65
C TRP A 287 9.05 13.50 -30.54
N SER A 288 8.68 14.12 -31.65
CA SER A 288 8.19 15.50 -31.67
C SER A 288 6.93 15.62 -32.51
N LEU A 289 5.95 16.36 -31.98
CA LEU A 289 4.84 16.87 -32.77
C LEU A 289 4.96 18.39 -32.88
N GLY A 290 4.77 18.90 -34.09
CA GLY A 290 4.90 20.32 -34.40
C GLY A 290 3.66 20.94 -35.03
N ILE A 291 3.53 22.24 -34.87
CA ILE A 291 2.65 23.08 -35.70
C ILE A 291 3.54 24.06 -36.44
N GLN A 292 3.63 23.88 -37.75
CA GLN A 292 4.37 24.77 -38.63
C GLN A 292 3.62 26.10 -38.82
N VAL A 293 4.31 27.10 -39.39
CA VAL A 293 3.69 28.39 -39.75
C VAL A 293 2.42 28.15 -40.57
N ASP A 294 1.34 28.87 -40.25
CA ASP A 294 0.01 28.75 -40.86
C ASP A 294 -0.64 27.34 -40.76
N GLY A 295 -0.16 26.51 -39.83
CA GLY A 295 -0.64 25.15 -39.59
C GLY A 295 -2.10 25.09 -39.11
N VAL A 296 -2.59 26.11 -38.41
CA VAL A 296 -3.97 26.24 -37.95
C VAL A 296 -4.73 27.20 -38.86
N ARG A 297 -5.95 26.82 -39.28
CA ARG A 297 -6.88 27.70 -40.00
C ARG A 297 -8.17 27.88 -39.21
N GLY A 298 -8.60 29.12 -39.06
CA GLY A 298 -9.94 29.47 -38.60
C GLY A 298 -10.65 30.41 -39.57
N VAL A 299 -11.93 30.67 -39.29
CA VAL A 299 -12.77 31.62 -40.02
C VAL A 299 -13.34 32.63 -39.04
N ASP A 300 -13.28 33.92 -39.38
CA ASP A 300 -13.78 35.02 -38.56
C ASP A 300 -15.26 35.36 -38.83
N GLY A 301 -15.77 36.42 -38.19
CA GLY A 301 -17.17 36.84 -38.26
C GLY A 301 -17.63 37.32 -39.64
N VAL A 302 -16.72 37.75 -40.54
CA VAL A 302 -17.05 38.11 -41.92
C VAL A 302 -16.86 36.96 -42.90
N GLY A 303 -16.23 35.86 -42.48
CA GLY A 303 -15.97 34.68 -43.31
C GLY A 303 -14.58 34.64 -43.93
N VAL A 304 -13.63 35.44 -43.44
CA VAL A 304 -12.22 35.45 -43.89
C VAL A 304 -11.44 34.34 -43.17
N ASN A 305 -10.52 33.70 -43.88
CA ASN A 305 -9.64 32.70 -43.30
C ASN A 305 -8.48 33.35 -42.55
N GLU A 306 -8.36 33.01 -41.28
CA GLU A 306 -7.25 33.40 -40.41
C GLU A 306 -6.30 32.22 -40.21
N TYR A 307 -4.99 32.51 -40.20
CA TYR A 307 -3.93 31.50 -40.11
C TYR A 307 -2.97 31.80 -38.96
N GLY A 308 -2.43 30.74 -38.37
CA GLY A 308 -1.32 30.82 -37.42
C GLY A 308 -0.71 29.45 -37.18
N PRO A 309 0.39 29.34 -36.42
CA PRO A 309 1.15 30.40 -35.77
C PRO A 309 2.03 31.21 -36.74
N SER A 310 2.51 32.38 -36.30
CA SER A 310 3.54 33.16 -37.01
C SER A 310 4.96 32.61 -36.83
N THR A 311 5.15 31.69 -35.88
CA THR A 311 6.41 31.00 -35.61
C THR A 311 6.10 29.55 -35.28
N ALA A 312 6.73 28.62 -35.99
CA ALA A 312 6.54 27.20 -35.76
C ALA A 312 6.97 26.82 -34.33
N PHE A 313 6.31 25.82 -33.76
CA PHE A 313 6.66 25.27 -32.45
C PHE A 313 6.47 23.76 -32.41
N THR A 314 7.22 23.10 -31.54
CA THR A 314 7.16 21.65 -31.32
C THR A 314 7.02 21.32 -29.83
N ARG A 315 6.55 20.11 -29.56
CA ARG A 315 6.56 19.50 -28.22
C ARG A 315 7.11 18.10 -28.31
N THR A 316 8.04 17.78 -27.42
CA THR A 316 8.66 16.46 -27.35
C THR A 316 7.97 15.54 -26.36
N PHE A 317 7.94 14.25 -26.67
CA PHE A 317 7.46 13.16 -25.82
C PHE A 317 8.36 11.93 -26.02
N SER A 318 8.24 10.92 -25.17
CA SER A 318 9.02 9.67 -25.29
C SER A 318 8.12 8.45 -25.38
N SER A 319 8.50 7.46 -26.18
CA SER A 319 7.90 6.13 -26.17
C SER A 319 8.43 5.33 -24.99
N THR A 320 7.62 4.45 -24.43
CA THR A 320 8.02 3.55 -23.34
C THR A 320 7.28 2.22 -23.51
N ALA A 321 7.98 1.11 -23.30
CA ALA A 321 7.38 -0.23 -23.24
C ALA A 321 6.16 -0.26 -22.32
N ASP A 322 5.29 -1.24 -22.52
CA ASP A 322 4.16 -1.48 -21.63
C ASP A 322 4.61 -1.47 -20.15
N LEU A 323 3.81 -0.84 -19.27
CA LEU A 323 4.10 -0.83 -17.83
C LEU A 323 4.24 -2.25 -17.29
N VAL A 324 3.50 -3.19 -17.86
CA VAL A 324 3.51 -4.63 -17.53
C VAL A 324 4.90 -5.25 -17.70
N ASP A 325 5.61 -4.96 -18.80
CA ASP A 325 6.97 -5.50 -19.05
C ASP A 325 8.05 -4.85 -18.18
N SER A 326 7.71 -3.77 -17.49
CA SER A 326 8.61 -3.06 -16.60
C SER A 326 8.34 -3.32 -15.12
N ALA A 327 7.42 -4.25 -14.79
CA ALA A 327 7.03 -4.60 -13.44
C ALA A 327 8.22 -5.08 -12.58
N THR A 328 8.21 -4.72 -11.30
CA THR A 328 9.28 -5.08 -10.37
C THR A 328 8.70 -5.68 -9.09
N LEU A 329 9.48 -6.56 -8.46
CA LEU A 329 9.20 -7.13 -7.14
C LEU A 329 10.41 -6.90 -6.22
N ALA A 330 10.19 -6.22 -5.09
CA ALA A 330 11.21 -6.01 -4.07
C ALA A 330 10.85 -6.69 -2.77
N ILE A 331 11.81 -7.40 -2.18
CA ILE A 331 11.71 -8.16 -0.93
C ILE A 331 12.50 -7.42 0.15
N SER A 332 11.92 -7.28 1.34
CA SER A 332 12.61 -6.70 2.50
C SER A 332 12.06 -7.23 3.82
N LEU A 333 12.85 -7.14 4.89
CA LEU A 333 12.39 -7.51 6.23
C LEU A 333 11.44 -6.45 6.79
N ASN A 334 10.24 -6.86 7.18
CA ASN A 334 9.26 -5.98 7.80
C ASN A 334 9.67 -5.61 9.23
N SER A 335 9.44 -4.35 9.62
CA SER A 335 9.78 -3.84 10.96
C SER A 335 8.97 -4.46 12.10
N GLY A 336 7.83 -5.09 11.79
CA GLY A 336 7.01 -5.89 12.71
C GLY A 336 7.45 -7.36 12.83
N THR A 337 8.60 -7.73 12.27
CA THR A 337 9.26 -9.02 12.53
C THR A 337 9.54 -9.16 14.03
N PRO A 338 9.27 -10.33 14.65
CA PRO A 338 9.64 -10.60 16.03
C PRO A 338 11.11 -10.28 16.30
N ALA A 339 11.38 -9.57 17.40
CA ALA A 339 12.75 -9.25 17.82
C ALA A 339 13.50 -10.52 18.25
N THR A 340 14.83 -10.43 18.34
CA THR A 340 15.63 -11.51 18.94
C THR A 340 15.12 -11.79 20.35
N GLN A 341 14.72 -13.04 20.61
CA GLN A 341 14.08 -13.43 21.86
C GLN A 341 14.29 -14.92 22.17
N GLN A 342 13.99 -15.30 23.41
CA GLN A 342 13.83 -16.70 23.81
C GLN A 342 12.34 -17.02 23.94
N VAL A 343 11.93 -18.16 23.38
CA VAL A 343 10.58 -18.71 23.44
C VAL A 343 10.65 -20.05 24.17
N ILE A 344 9.71 -20.24 25.08
CA ILE A 344 9.54 -21.50 25.80
C ILE A 344 8.36 -22.25 25.18
N CYS A 345 8.64 -23.42 24.62
CA CYS A 345 7.65 -24.28 23.99
C CYS A 345 6.91 -25.09 25.06
N GLN A 346 5.59 -24.92 25.12
CA GLN A 346 4.73 -25.48 26.19
C GLN A 346 3.47 -26.16 25.63
N THR A 347 3.33 -26.27 24.31
CA THR A 347 2.23 -27.02 23.69
C THR A 347 2.61 -28.49 23.52
N GLY A 348 1.70 -29.29 22.98
CA GLY A 348 1.87 -30.74 22.87
C GLY A 348 1.60 -31.49 24.17
N THR A 349 1.62 -32.83 24.10
CA THR A 349 1.40 -33.69 25.28
C THR A 349 2.63 -33.76 26.19
N SER A 350 3.81 -33.49 25.64
CA SER A 350 5.08 -33.50 26.34
C SER A 350 5.54 -32.09 26.77
N SER A 351 4.75 -31.05 26.49
CA SER A 351 5.06 -29.64 26.78
C SER A 351 6.41 -29.19 26.21
N ASP A 352 6.68 -29.53 24.95
CA ASP A 352 7.92 -29.23 24.23
C ASP A 352 7.67 -28.80 22.77
N GLU A 353 6.44 -28.41 22.46
CA GLU A 353 6.05 -27.94 21.14
C GLU A 353 5.69 -26.44 21.16
N CYS A 354 5.89 -25.78 20.02
CA CYS A 354 5.37 -24.45 19.75
C CYS A 354 4.61 -24.49 18.42
N ASP A 355 3.29 -24.42 18.48
CA ASP A 355 2.44 -24.42 17.28
C ASP A 355 2.30 -23.02 16.70
N GLY A 356 2.57 -22.86 15.40
CA GLY A 356 2.41 -21.59 14.69
C GLY A 356 3.24 -20.44 15.26
N LEU A 357 4.45 -20.71 15.74
CA LEU A 357 5.37 -19.70 16.23
C LEU A 357 5.77 -18.75 15.10
N GLU A 358 5.37 -17.48 15.20
CA GLU A 358 5.78 -16.45 14.25
C GLU A 358 7.27 -16.11 14.42
N VAL A 359 8.03 -16.19 13.32
CA VAL A 359 9.48 -16.00 13.32
C VAL A 359 9.94 -14.86 12.41
N ALA A 360 9.15 -14.51 11.40
CA ALA A 360 9.49 -13.44 10.46
C ALA A 360 8.23 -12.77 9.90
N LYS A 361 8.38 -11.51 9.51
CA LYS A 361 7.46 -10.81 8.61
C LYS A 361 8.26 -10.26 7.42
N ILE A 362 7.84 -10.58 6.22
CA ILE A 362 8.57 -10.27 4.98
C ILE A 362 7.67 -9.42 4.10
N ASP A 363 8.17 -8.25 3.70
CA ASP A 363 7.49 -7.31 2.81
C ASP A 363 7.84 -7.59 1.36
N PHE A 364 6.80 -7.66 0.53
CA PHE A 364 6.88 -7.80 -0.91
C PHE A 364 6.22 -6.59 -1.56
N LYS A 365 6.99 -5.78 -2.29
CA LYS A 365 6.52 -4.58 -2.98
C LYS A 365 6.46 -4.84 -4.48
N ALA A 366 5.27 -4.72 -5.06
CA ALA A 366 5.06 -4.73 -6.50
C ALA A 366 5.00 -3.28 -7.02
N GLU A 367 5.66 -2.99 -8.14
CA GLU A 367 5.53 -1.70 -8.83
C GLU A 367 5.15 -1.88 -10.28
N LYS A 368 4.42 -0.90 -10.82
CA LYS A 368 3.97 -0.76 -12.22
C LYS A 368 2.95 -1.78 -12.73
N ASP A 369 2.95 -3.00 -12.18
CA ASP A 369 1.89 -3.99 -12.39
C ASP A 369 1.66 -4.82 -11.12
N GLN A 370 0.55 -5.54 -11.06
CA GLN A 370 0.35 -6.58 -10.07
C GLN A 370 1.35 -7.72 -10.31
N ILE A 371 1.78 -8.34 -9.23
CA ILE A 371 2.68 -9.49 -9.26
C ILE A 371 1.99 -10.66 -8.60
N LYS A 372 2.04 -11.83 -9.25
CA LYS A 372 1.64 -13.10 -8.68
C LYS A 372 2.90 -13.90 -8.33
N VAL A 373 3.11 -14.16 -7.05
CA VAL A 373 4.15 -15.08 -6.58
C VAL A 373 3.60 -16.49 -6.70
N THR A 374 4.23 -17.33 -7.52
CA THR A 374 3.81 -18.72 -7.75
C THR A 374 4.49 -19.66 -6.78
N ASP A 375 5.79 -19.45 -6.56
CA ASP A 375 6.61 -20.28 -5.68
C ASP A 375 7.47 -19.40 -4.79
N PHE A 376 7.69 -19.86 -3.56
CA PHE A 376 8.52 -19.18 -2.58
C PHE A 376 9.29 -20.22 -1.76
N VAL A 377 10.59 -20.00 -1.58
CA VAL A 377 11.45 -20.81 -0.72
C VAL A 377 11.82 -20.00 0.51
N LEU A 378 11.76 -20.65 1.66
CA LEU A 378 12.28 -20.10 2.90
C LEU A 378 13.49 -20.91 3.33
N ASP A 379 14.63 -20.25 3.46
CA ASP A 379 15.82 -20.80 4.09
C ASP A 379 15.70 -20.72 5.61
N ILE A 380 16.14 -21.78 6.28
CA ILE A 380 16.08 -21.90 7.73
C ILE A 380 17.46 -22.29 8.24
N ALA A 381 18.07 -21.42 9.04
CA ALA A 381 19.30 -21.72 9.73
C ALA A 381 19.00 -22.15 11.17
N ARG A 382 19.56 -23.29 11.58
CA ARG A 382 19.45 -23.83 12.94
C ARG A 382 20.83 -23.98 13.57
N ALA A 383 20.96 -23.64 14.86
CA ALA A 383 22.18 -23.85 15.64
C ALA A 383 21.85 -24.18 17.11
N GLY A 384 22.86 -24.52 17.90
CA GLY A 384 22.67 -24.86 19.33
C GLY A 384 22.78 -26.36 19.61
N GLY A 385 21.88 -26.89 20.45
CA GLY A 385 21.83 -28.30 20.85
C GLY A 385 21.39 -29.29 19.76
N ALA A 386 20.82 -28.77 18.67
CA ALA A 386 20.21 -29.44 17.53
C ALA A 386 19.09 -30.44 17.84
N ALA A 387 18.39 -30.28 18.97
CA ALA A 387 17.33 -31.20 19.40
C ALA A 387 15.95 -30.77 18.87
N ALA A 388 15.58 -29.51 19.06
CA ALA A 388 14.32 -28.96 18.55
C ALA A 388 14.35 -28.97 17.01
N THR A 389 13.30 -29.49 16.39
CA THR A 389 13.13 -29.47 14.92
C THR A 389 11.89 -28.68 14.53
N SER A 390 11.74 -28.38 13.24
CA SER A 390 10.48 -27.89 12.70
C SER A 390 9.98 -28.89 11.68
N SER A 391 8.69 -29.23 11.74
CA SER A 391 8.07 -30.15 10.79
C SER A 391 7.41 -29.40 9.63
N THR A 392 6.84 -28.23 9.91
CA THR A 392 6.00 -27.48 8.97
C THR A 392 6.21 -25.98 9.13
N ALA A 393 6.31 -25.29 8.00
CA ALA A 393 6.29 -23.84 7.91
C ALA A 393 5.01 -23.35 7.22
N TYR A 394 4.56 -22.15 7.57
CA TYR A 394 3.34 -21.54 7.07
C TYR A 394 3.58 -20.09 6.67
N LEU A 395 2.89 -19.66 5.61
CA LEU A 395 2.81 -18.27 5.17
C LEU A 395 1.39 -17.75 5.40
N TYR A 396 1.28 -16.60 6.06
CA TYR A 396 0.01 -15.92 6.31
C TYR A 396 0.02 -14.49 5.76
N ASP A 397 -1.07 -14.11 5.10
CA ASP A 397 -1.39 -12.73 4.73
C ASP A 397 -2.45 -12.20 5.69
N GLY A 398 -2.01 -11.43 6.68
CA GLY A 398 -2.83 -11.12 7.86
C GLY A 398 -3.23 -12.39 8.61
N SER A 399 -4.52 -12.70 8.63
CA SER A 399 -5.06 -13.93 9.24
C SER A 399 -5.31 -15.06 8.24
N SER A 400 -5.14 -14.82 6.94
CA SER A 400 -5.43 -15.79 5.89
C SER A 400 -4.20 -16.65 5.61
N LEU A 401 -4.35 -17.97 5.67
CA LEU A 401 -3.30 -18.89 5.27
C LEU A 401 -3.09 -18.80 3.76
N VAL A 402 -1.86 -18.53 3.33
CA VAL A 402 -1.44 -18.48 1.92
C VAL A 402 -0.90 -19.83 1.48
N GLY A 403 -0.05 -20.45 2.29
CA GLY A 403 0.54 -21.73 1.99
C GLY A 403 1.18 -22.39 3.20
N SER A 404 1.40 -23.69 3.11
CA SER A 404 2.12 -24.50 4.11
C SER A 404 3.07 -25.44 3.39
N ALA A 405 4.26 -25.65 3.95
CA ALA A 405 5.26 -26.54 3.40
C ALA A 405 5.93 -27.34 4.52
N SER A 406 6.30 -28.59 4.24
CA SER A 406 7.19 -29.33 5.12
C SER A 406 8.57 -28.70 5.13
N VAL A 407 9.18 -28.65 6.31
CA VAL A 407 10.58 -28.25 6.43
C VAL A 407 11.45 -29.45 6.07
N ALA A 408 12.16 -29.34 4.96
CA ALA A 408 13.09 -30.36 4.49
C ALA A 408 14.40 -30.28 5.28
N SER A 409 15.02 -31.44 5.48
CA SER A 409 16.28 -31.61 6.24
C SER A 409 16.16 -31.32 7.74
N THR A 410 17.06 -31.94 8.51
CA THR A 410 17.35 -31.55 9.90
C THR A 410 18.78 -31.02 10.02
N ASP A 411 19.55 -30.95 8.93
CA ASP A 411 20.91 -30.43 8.95
C ASP A 411 20.90 -28.91 9.08
N ALA A 412 21.65 -28.40 10.06
CA ALA A 412 21.69 -27.01 10.51
C ALA A 412 21.73 -25.91 9.42
N ASN A 413 22.31 -26.21 8.25
CA ASN A 413 22.58 -25.23 7.20
C ASN A 413 21.85 -25.52 5.87
N THR A 414 20.94 -26.50 5.83
CA THR A 414 20.25 -26.90 4.60
C THR A 414 18.74 -27.04 4.80
N MET A 415 18.21 -26.55 5.93
CA MET A 415 16.79 -26.60 6.17
C MET A 415 16.08 -25.59 5.28
N THR A 416 15.08 -26.06 4.54
CA THR A 416 14.31 -25.23 3.61
C THR A 416 12.84 -25.60 3.68
N ALA A 417 11.96 -24.63 3.45
CA ALA A 417 10.54 -24.87 3.22
C ALA A 417 10.17 -24.30 1.85
N THR A 418 9.83 -25.20 0.91
CA THR A 418 9.43 -24.83 -0.45
C THR A 418 7.91 -24.79 -0.55
N PHE A 419 7.37 -23.59 -0.76
CA PHE A 419 5.96 -23.35 -1.00
C PHE A 419 5.74 -23.25 -2.50
N SER A 420 5.05 -24.23 -3.07
CA SER A 420 4.73 -24.26 -4.51
C SER A 420 3.27 -23.94 -4.76
N ASP A 421 2.98 -23.39 -5.94
CA ASP A 421 1.63 -23.06 -6.41
C ASP A 421 0.82 -22.21 -5.41
N ILE A 422 1.45 -21.26 -4.72
CA ILE A 422 0.75 -20.40 -3.75
C ILE A 422 -0.13 -19.35 -4.44
N ASP A 423 0.17 -19.01 -5.70
CA ASP A 423 -0.55 -18.05 -6.55
C ASP A 423 -0.96 -16.77 -5.80
N TRP A 424 -0.07 -16.24 -4.97
CA TRP A 424 -0.35 -15.12 -4.09
C TRP A 424 -0.12 -13.80 -4.82
N ILE A 425 -1.18 -12.97 -4.90
CA ILE A 425 -1.16 -11.72 -5.67
C ILE A 425 -0.89 -10.50 -4.78
N ILE A 426 0.03 -9.67 -5.26
CA ILE A 426 0.36 -8.34 -4.75
C ILE A 426 -0.14 -7.31 -5.77
N PRO A 427 -1.09 -6.42 -5.41
CA PRO A 427 -1.58 -5.38 -6.31
C PRO A 427 -0.46 -4.41 -6.75
N ALA A 428 -0.63 -3.83 -7.94
CA ALA A 428 0.29 -2.84 -8.50
C ALA A 428 0.53 -1.66 -7.53
N ASP A 429 1.79 -1.23 -7.42
CA ASP A 429 2.23 -0.10 -6.60
C ASP A 429 1.88 -0.23 -5.10
N THR A 430 1.80 -1.47 -4.60
CA THR A 430 1.53 -1.76 -3.18
C THR A 430 2.61 -2.65 -2.56
N THR A 431 2.68 -2.61 -1.23
CA THR A 431 3.45 -3.55 -0.42
C THR A 431 2.48 -4.44 0.34
N LYS A 432 2.70 -5.75 0.28
CA LYS A 432 2.03 -6.73 1.14
C LYS A 432 3.06 -7.46 1.99
N THR A 433 2.62 -7.93 3.16
CA THR A 433 3.48 -8.59 4.13
C THR A 433 3.04 -10.03 4.33
N LEU A 434 3.95 -10.98 4.18
CA LEU A 434 3.75 -12.36 4.61
C LEU A 434 4.32 -12.55 6.02
N SER A 435 3.54 -13.15 6.92
CA SER A 435 3.99 -13.63 8.21
C SER A 435 4.41 -15.09 8.09
N VAL A 436 5.63 -15.39 8.52
CA VAL A 436 6.21 -16.73 8.50
C VAL A 436 6.06 -17.35 9.88
N LYS A 437 5.49 -18.55 9.92
CA LYS A 437 5.26 -19.29 11.16
C LYS A 437 5.78 -20.72 11.08
N PHE A 438 6.28 -21.25 12.17
CA PHE A 438 6.78 -22.63 12.28
C PHE A 438 6.02 -23.41 13.34
N ASP A 439 5.81 -24.70 13.08
CA ASP A 439 5.57 -25.66 14.14
C ASP A 439 6.93 -26.20 14.60
N ILE A 440 7.27 -25.97 15.85
CA ILE A 440 8.50 -26.47 16.49
C ILE A 440 8.14 -27.66 17.37
N ILE A 441 8.92 -28.73 17.29
CA ILE A 441 8.74 -29.97 18.06
C ILE A 441 10.04 -30.41 18.73
N ASP A 442 9.93 -31.27 19.75
CA ASP A 442 11.04 -31.87 20.48
C ASP A 442 12.00 -30.85 21.13
N ALA A 443 11.47 -29.70 21.58
CA ALA A 443 12.27 -28.76 22.35
C ALA A 443 12.82 -29.42 23.63
N VAL A 444 14.04 -29.06 24.02
CA VAL A 444 14.70 -29.58 25.23
C VAL A 444 15.21 -28.44 26.10
N LEU A 445 15.83 -28.79 27.24
CA LEU A 445 16.44 -27.79 28.12
C LEU A 445 17.56 -27.03 27.41
N VAL A 446 18.45 -27.73 26.68
CA VAL A 446 19.53 -27.11 25.89
C VAL A 446 18.91 -26.26 24.77
N ALA A 447 19.38 -25.02 24.64
CA ALA A 447 18.83 -24.09 23.66
C ALA A 447 19.16 -24.47 22.22
N ASP A 448 18.17 -24.28 21.36
CA ASP A 448 18.31 -24.22 19.91
C ASP A 448 17.98 -22.83 19.40
N THR A 449 18.54 -22.44 18.27
CA THR A 449 18.23 -21.16 17.62
C THR A 449 17.75 -21.38 16.21
N PHE A 450 16.73 -20.62 15.80
CA PHE A 450 16.20 -20.59 14.45
C PHE A 450 16.28 -19.18 13.87
N ILE A 451 16.68 -19.10 12.60
CA ILE A 451 16.64 -17.89 11.79
C ILE A 451 15.99 -18.26 10.46
N ALA A 452 14.98 -17.51 10.05
CA ALA A 452 14.37 -17.61 8.74
C ALA A 452 14.99 -16.55 7.81
N SER A 453 15.34 -16.92 6.58
CA SER A 453 15.87 -16.01 5.58
C SER A 453 15.28 -16.29 4.20
N THR A 454 15.37 -15.29 3.33
CA THR A 454 15.04 -15.42 1.91
C THR A 454 15.78 -14.35 1.11
N ASP A 455 16.08 -14.65 -0.14
CA ASP A 455 16.57 -13.67 -1.10
C ASP A 455 15.80 -13.70 -2.44
N ALA A 456 16.27 -12.88 -3.38
CA ALA A 456 15.70 -12.77 -4.71
C ALA A 456 15.62 -14.11 -5.48
N GLY A 457 16.55 -15.03 -5.24
CA GLY A 457 16.61 -16.34 -5.90
C GLY A 457 15.55 -17.32 -5.40
N ASP A 458 14.97 -17.07 -4.23
CA ASP A 458 13.98 -17.94 -3.59
C ASP A 458 12.55 -17.69 -4.07
N THR A 459 12.33 -16.72 -4.94
CA THR A 459 10.98 -16.28 -5.35
C THR A 459 10.78 -16.45 -6.84
N THR A 460 9.75 -17.22 -7.21
CA THR A 460 9.24 -17.27 -8.59
C THR A 460 7.97 -16.42 -8.67
N ALA A 461 7.96 -15.45 -9.58
CA ALA A 461 6.83 -14.54 -9.74
C ALA A 461 6.59 -14.17 -11.21
N GLU A 462 5.36 -13.80 -11.52
CA GLU A 462 4.94 -13.33 -12.83
C GLU A 462 4.03 -12.09 -12.72
N ASN A 463 4.03 -11.25 -13.74
CA ASN A 463 3.14 -10.09 -13.84
C ASN A 463 1.73 -10.50 -14.34
N SER A 464 0.84 -9.53 -14.56
CA SER A 464 -0.52 -9.81 -15.03
C SER A 464 -0.61 -10.43 -16.43
N ALA A 465 0.45 -10.31 -17.24
CA ALA A 465 0.55 -10.93 -18.56
C ALA A 465 1.18 -12.34 -18.54
N GLY A 466 1.62 -12.83 -17.37
CA GLY A 466 2.31 -14.12 -17.23
C GLY A 466 3.80 -14.07 -17.62
N THR A 467 4.37 -12.87 -17.73
CA THR A 467 5.82 -12.70 -17.92
C THR A 467 6.52 -12.82 -16.57
N ALA A 468 7.60 -13.60 -16.51
CA ALA A 468 8.39 -13.78 -15.30
C ALA A 468 8.98 -12.44 -14.82
N VAL A 469 8.84 -12.17 -13.52
CA VAL A 469 9.40 -10.99 -12.85
C VAL A 469 10.46 -11.44 -11.86
N VAL A 470 11.68 -10.92 -12.04
CA VAL A 470 12.81 -11.23 -11.16
C VAL A 470 12.70 -10.39 -9.90
N ALA A 471 12.64 -11.06 -8.75
CA ALA A 471 12.65 -10.39 -7.45
C ALA A 471 14.00 -9.72 -7.17
N THR A 472 14.01 -8.77 -6.23
CA THR A 472 15.22 -8.10 -5.74
C THR A 472 15.18 -7.98 -4.22
N GLY A 473 16.34 -7.82 -3.59
CA GLY A 473 16.43 -7.68 -2.14
C GLY A 473 16.50 -9.02 -1.40
N SER A 474 16.45 -8.94 -0.07
CA SER A 474 16.49 -10.08 0.84
C SER A 474 15.82 -9.72 2.17
N ALA A 475 15.48 -10.75 2.95
CA ALA A 475 14.96 -10.58 4.30
C ALA A 475 15.57 -11.61 5.25
N ASP A 476 16.45 -11.16 6.14
CA ASP A 476 17.05 -11.98 7.20
C ASP A 476 16.36 -11.71 8.53
N ALA A 477 15.59 -12.68 9.02
CA ALA A 477 14.86 -12.55 10.28
C ALA A 477 15.81 -12.52 11.49
N LYS A 478 15.23 -12.26 12.67
CA LYS A 478 15.97 -12.25 13.92
C LYS A 478 16.04 -13.65 14.52
N THR A 479 17.08 -13.89 15.31
CA THR A 479 17.29 -15.17 15.98
C THR A 479 16.22 -15.41 17.05
N ILE A 480 15.51 -16.52 16.92
CA ILE A 480 14.59 -17.02 17.94
C ILE A 480 15.25 -18.18 18.65
N THR A 481 15.47 -18.05 19.96
CA THR A 481 16.00 -19.13 20.80
C THR A 481 14.85 -19.96 21.36
N ILE A 482 14.91 -21.28 21.22
CA ILE A 482 13.89 -22.23 21.65
C ILE A 482 14.41 -23.04 22.84
N ARG A 483 13.55 -23.23 23.84
CA ARG A 483 13.73 -24.18 24.95
C ARG A 483 12.39 -24.81 25.33
N LYS A 484 12.46 -25.95 26.00
CA LYS A 484 11.30 -26.60 26.65
C LYS A 484 10.88 -25.90 27.94
N GLU A 485 11.86 -25.44 28.70
CA GLU A 485 11.65 -24.84 30.02
C GLU A 485 12.66 -23.71 30.22
N GLY A 486 12.29 -22.71 31.02
CA GLY A 486 13.15 -21.58 31.34
C GLY A 486 12.39 -20.27 31.57
N PRO A 487 13.14 -19.16 31.70
CA PRO A 487 12.55 -17.86 31.90
C PRO A 487 12.09 -17.23 30.59
N GLU A 488 10.89 -16.67 30.57
CA GLU A 488 10.52 -15.58 29.67
C GLU A 488 10.96 -14.25 30.32
N LEU A 489 11.76 -13.47 29.60
CA LEU A 489 12.36 -12.24 30.09
C LEU A 489 11.81 -11.03 29.36
N THR A 490 11.31 -10.05 30.11
CA THR A 490 10.88 -8.75 29.57
C THR A 490 11.62 -7.63 30.26
N LEU A 491 12.30 -6.78 29.50
CA LEU A 491 12.89 -5.56 30.04
C LEU A 491 11.80 -4.52 30.26
N LEU A 492 11.55 -4.16 31.52
CA LEU A 492 10.55 -3.17 31.90
C LEU A 492 11.11 -1.75 31.86
N SER A 493 12.35 -1.57 32.32
CA SER A 493 13.05 -0.28 32.27
C SER A 493 14.55 -0.46 32.41
N LYS A 494 15.31 0.50 31.90
CA LYS A 494 16.76 0.61 32.10
C LYS A 494 17.14 2.07 32.35
N SER A 495 18.11 2.31 33.22
CA SER A 495 18.67 3.64 33.47
C SER A 495 20.14 3.55 33.82
N ILE A 496 20.88 4.62 33.60
CA ILE A 496 22.23 4.77 34.12
C ILE A 496 22.38 6.17 34.72
N THR A 497 22.98 6.25 35.89
CA THR A 497 23.29 7.51 36.57
C THR A 497 24.76 7.56 36.92
N THR A 498 25.30 8.78 36.95
CA THR A 498 26.67 9.08 37.35
C THR A 498 26.63 9.77 38.70
N ASP A 499 27.56 9.42 39.60
CA ASP A 499 27.78 10.15 40.84
C ASP A 499 29.29 10.32 41.06
N GLY A 500 29.70 11.46 41.62
CA GLY A 500 31.08 11.70 42.00
C GLY A 500 31.85 12.81 41.26
N VAL A 501 33.19 12.73 41.34
CA VAL A 501 34.14 13.78 40.92
C VAL A 501 34.65 13.55 39.49
N PRO A 502 34.82 14.63 38.69
CA PRO A 502 35.27 14.50 37.33
C PRO A 502 36.56 13.74 37.01
N MET A 503 36.56 12.98 35.89
CA MET A 503 37.73 12.31 35.31
C MET A 503 38.77 13.31 34.73
N GLY A 504 39.29 14.23 35.54
CA GLY A 504 40.47 15.07 35.26
C GLY A 504 41.66 14.74 36.17
N SER A 505 42.74 15.53 36.15
CA SER A 505 43.82 15.49 37.17
C SER A 505 43.61 16.66 38.16
N PRO A 506 43.80 16.53 39.51
CA PRO A 506 44.82 15.70 40.18
C PRO A 506 44.48 15.08 41.57
N PHE A 507 45.41 14.22 42.01
CA PHE A 507 45.83 13.84 43.39
C PHE A 507 45.38 12.54 44.08
N SER A 508 46.41 11.97 44.70
CA SER A 508 46.51 10.80 45.57
C SER A 508 45.74 10.95 46.87
N GLY A 509 45.09 9.87 47.30
CA GLY A 509 44.39 9.78 48.58
C GLY A 509 43.08 8.98 48.61
N GLY A 510 43.00 7.86 47.88
CA GLY A 510 42.15 6.67 48.16
C GLY A 510 40.65 6.83 48.48
N THR A 511 39.80 6.72 47.45
CA THR A 511 38.48 6.03 47.40
C THR A 511 37.96 6.17 45.96
N SER A 512 37.10 5.27 45.47
CA SER A 512 36.45 5.51 44.17
C SER A 512 35.56 6.73 44.30
N THR A 513 35.97 7.86 43.73
CA THR A 513 35.23 9.12 43.84
C THR A 513 34.25 9.33 42.70
N SER A 514 34.19 8.43 41.71
CA SER A 514 33.20 8.43 40.63
C SER A 514 32.64 7.03 40.40
N THR A 515 31.31 6.92 40.29
CA THR A 515 30.60 5.64 40.11
C THR A 515 29.52 5.80 39.05
N LEU A 516 29.47 4.86 38.11
CA LEU A 516 28.29 4.62 37.28
C LEU A 516 27.38 3.62 37.96
N THR A 517 26.10 3.95 38.03
CA THR A 517 25.04 3.10 38.56
C THR A 517 24.07 2.78 37.44
N ALA A 518 24.18 1.58 36.86
CA ALA A 518 23.21 1.08 35.90
C ALA A 518 22.12 0.30 36.64
N LYS A 519 20.86 0.53 36.28
CA LYS A 519 19.70 -0.21 36.80
C LYS A 519 18.92 -0.82 35.65
N PHE A 520 18.52 -2.08 35.82
CA PHE A 520 17.63 -2.79 34.93
C PHE A 520 16.48 -3.36 35.75
N ASN A 521 15.25 -3.10 35.31
CA ASN A 521 14.07 -3.75 35.86
C ASN A 521 13.61 -4.80 34.86
N VAL A 522 13.70 -6.07 35.25
CA VAL A 522 13.44 -7.22 34.38
C VAL A 522 12.31 -8.04 34.97
N ARG A 523 11.26 -8.25 34.19
CA ARG A 523 10.23 -9.25 34.50
C ARG A 523 10.74 -10.62 34.09
N VAL A 524 10.70 -11.56 35.03
CA VAL A 524 11.04 -12.96 34.85
C VAL A 524 9.78 -13.77 35.07
N LYS A 525 9.37 -14.56 34.07
CA LYS A 525 8.26 -15.51 34.19
C LYS A 525 8.80 -16.93 34.02
N ALA A 526 8.49 -17.80 34.98
CA ALA A 526 8.86 -19.21 34.91
C ALA A 526 7.89 -19.96 33.96
N LEU A 527 8.43 -20.66 32.97
CA LEU A 527 7.65 -21.44 32.02
C LEU A 527 8.25 -22.85 31.88
N GLY A 528 7.39 -23.87 31.78
CA GLY A 528 7.75 -25.28 31.59
C GLY A 528 8.24 -25.99 32.86
N ALA A 529 8.80 -25.25 33.81
CA ALA A 529 9.21 -25.76 35.12
C ALA A 529 9.35 -24.65 36.15
N ASP A 530 9.48 -25.04 37.41
CA ASP A 530 9.95 -24.16 38.50
C ASP A 530 11.39 -23.69 38.22
N LEU A 531 11.65 -22.40 38.44
CA LEU A 531 12.99 -21.83 38.30
C LEU A 531 13.62 -21.58 39.67
N SER A 532 14.85 -22.04 39.86
CA SER A 532 15.68 -21.65 41.00
C SER A 532 16.58 -20.48 40.60
N LEU A 533 16.37 -19.35 41.29
CA LEU A 533 17.08 -18.09 41.09
C LEU A 533 18.06 -17.87 42.24
N GLY A 534 19.34 -17.75 41.93
CA GLY A 534 20.36 -17.40 42.91
C GLY A 534 20.25 -15.93 43.33
N THR A 535 20.40 -15.64 44.61
CA THR A 535 20.55 -14.27 45.14
C THR A 535 21.94 -13.70 44.80
N SER A 536 22.18 -12.43 45.08
CA SER A 536 23.51 -11.80 44.91
C SER A 536 24.63 -12.47 45.72
N ALA A 537 24.28 -13.20 46.80
CA ALA A 537 25.21 -13.97 47.63
C ALA A 537 25.38 -15.43 47.15
N SER A 538 24.67 -15.86 46.11
CA SER A 538 24.82 -17.19 45.51
C SER A 538 26.17 -17.32 44.81
N THR A 539 26.70 -18.54 44.72
CA THR A 539 27.80 -18.87 43.81
C THR A 539 27.37 -18.84 42.34
N THR A 540 26.06 -18.91 42.10
CA THR A 540 25.40 -18.88 40.78
C THR A 540 24.27 -17.83 40.78
N PRO A 541 24.62 -16.55 40.95
CA PRO A 541 23.63 -15.47 41.06
C PRO A 541 22.89 -15.28 39.73
N ALA A 542 21.59 -14.95 39.80
CA ALA A 542 20.77 -14.68 38.61
C ALA A 542 21.34 -13.54 37.74
N PHE A 543 21.93 -12.54 38.42
CA PHE A 543 22.70 -11.46 37.81
C PHE A 543 24.14 -11.49 38.33
N ALA A 544 25.03 -12.14 37.58
CA ALA A 544 26.43 -12.27 37.96
C ALA A 544 27.24 -11.06 37.55
N LYS A 545 28.22 -10.69 38.37
CA LYS A 545 29.08 -9.51 38.17
C LYS A 545 30.45 -9.79 37.57
N THR A 546 30.92 -11.03 37.61
CA THR A 546 32.27 -11.44 37.21
C THR A 546 32.29 -12.86 36.63
N LEU A 547 33.41 -13.23 35.99
CA LEU A 547 33.75 -14.57 35.46
C LEU A 547 32.99 -14.97 34.18
N ALA A 548 33.12 -16.25 33.79
CA ALA A 548 32.53 -16.82 32.58
C ALA A 548 31.00 -16.69 32.52
N VAL A 549 30.34 -16.41 33.65
CA VAL A 549 28.89 -16.25 33.83
C VAL A 549 28.41 -14.80 33.93
N ASN A 550 29.27 -13.82 33.62
CA ASN A 550 28.99 -12.39 33.79
C ASN A 550 27.73 -11.93 33.02
N SER A 551 26.82 -11.29 33.74
CA SER A 551 25.55 -10.77 33.21
C SER A 551 25.68 -9.42 32.50
N PHE A 552 26.79 -8.70 32.69
CA PHE A 552 26.90 -7.31 32.23
C PHE A 552 28.13 -7.07 31.37
N THR A 553 27.96 -6.35 30.26
CA THR A 553 29.08 -5.83 29.48
C THR A 553 29.08 -4.31 29.58
N VAL A 554 30.24 -3.73 29.89
CA VAL A 554 30.43 -2.28 29.79
C VAL A 554 30.85 -1.96 28.37
N TYR A 555 30.24 -0.93 27.79
CA TYR A 555 30.58 -0.40 26.48
C TYR A 555 31.23 0.97 26.65
N LYS A 556 32.27 1.23 25.87
CA LYS A 556 32.91 2.55 25.74
C LYS A 556 32.84 2.98 24.28
N GLU A 557 32.26 4.14 24.00
CA GLU A 557 32.03 4.63 22.63
C GLU A 557 31.35 3.56 21.74
N GLY A 558 30.37 2.85 22.31
CA GLY A 558 29.64 1.77 21.63
C GLY A 558 30.35 0.41 21.52
N VAL A 559 31.63 0.31 21.87
CA VAL A 559 32.44 -0.93 21.77
C VAL A 559 32.55 -1.61 23.13
N ALA A 560 32.43 -2.95 23.17
CA ALA A 560 32.58 -3.71 24.40
C ALA A 560 33.98 -3.47 25.01
N ALA A 561 34.01 -3.04 26.27
CA ALA A 561 35.21 -2.65 26.98
C ALA A 561 35.39 -3.56 28.20
N ALA A 562 36.58 -4.15 28.32
CA ALA A 562 36.99 -4.80 29.55
C ALA A 562 37.20 -3.73 30.63
N VAL A 563 36.44 -3.82 31.71
CA VAL A 563 36.64 -3.00 32.91
C VAL A 563 37.25 -3.87 34.01
N ASN A 564 38.51 -3.59 34.37
CA ASN A 564 39.22 -4.28 35.45
C ASN A 564 38.87 -3.71 36.84
N HIS A 565 37.65 -3.18 37.00
CA HIS A 565 37.21 -2.49 38.21
C HIS A 565 36.45 -3.46 39.15
N ALA A 566 36.40 -3.12 40.44
CA ALA A 566 35.62 -3.87 41.43
C ALA A 566 34.11 -3.63 41.25
N THR A 567 33.53 -4.20 40.19
CA THR A 567 32.10 -4.07 39.91
C THR A 567 31.26 -4.84 40.93
N SER A 568 30.00 -4.44 41.08
CA SER A 568 29.07 -5.14 41.97
C SER A 568 27.67 -5.20 41.40
N THR A 569 26.94 -6.26 41.74
CA THR A 569 25.52 -6.41 41.49
C THR A 569 24.77 -6.41 42.81
N SER A 570 23.65 -5.72 42.87
CA SER A 570 22.71 -5.76 43.99
C SER A 570 21.29 -5.91 43.46
N TYR A 571 20.56 -6.87 44.00
CA TYR A 571 19.14 -7.09 43.72
C TYR A 571 18.56 -7.89 44.88
N THR A 572 17.27 -7.73 45.11
CA THR A 572 16.51 -8.54 46.05
C THR A 572 15.55 -9.38 45.24
N ILE A 573 15.40 -10.66 45.57
CA ILE A 573 14.39 -11.48 44.91
C ILE A 573 13.06 -11.28 45.64
N PRO A 574 11.99 -10.86 44.95
CA PRO A 574 10.70 -10.56 45.59
C PRO A 574 10.08 -11.74 46.33
N SER A 575 9.17 -11.42 47.26
CA SER A 575 8.51 -12.40 48.15
C SER A 575 7.61 -13.41 47.45
N THR A 576 7.35 -13.25 46.15
CA THR A 576 6.64 -14.23 45.33
C THR A 576 7.46 -15.51 45.13
N CYS A 577 8.78 -15.47 45.35
CA CYS A 577 9.62 -16.65 45.36
C CYS A 577 9.69 -17.30 46.75
N VAL A 578 9.70 -18.62 46.79
CA VAL A 578 9.83 -19.40 48.04
C VAL A 578 11.30 -19.71 48.25
N THR A 579 11.86 -19.39 49.43
CA THR A 579 13.26 -19.75 49.76
C THR A 579 13.42 -21.27 49.72
N SER A 580 14.27 -21.78 48.83
CA SER A 580 14.42 -23.22 48.59
C SER A 580 15.71 -23.80 49.19
N THR A 581 16.80 -23.03 49.18
CA THR A 581 18.08 -23.32 49.88
C THR A 581 18.79 -22.03 50.28
N THR A 582 19.92 -22.11 50.99
CA THR A 582 20.74 -20.93 51.32
C THR A 582 21.11 -20.15 50.06
N ASN A 583 20.86 -18.83 50.06
CA ASN A 583 21.18 -17.90 48.97
C ASN A 583 20.45 -18.15 47.63
N SER A 584 19.33 -18.88 47.60
CA SER A 584 18.49 -19.02 46.41
C SER A 584 16.99 -18.99 46.75
N CYS A 585 16.16 -18.83 45.74
CA CYS A 585 14.72 -18.98 45.85
C CYS A 585 14.13 -19.66 44.62
N THR A 586 13.00 -20.32 44.80
CA THR A 586 12.23 -20.96 43.73
C THR A 586 11.07 -20.06 43.31
N LEU A 587 11.01 -19.75 42.01
CA LEU A 587 9.87 -19.15 41.33
C LEU A 587 9.05 -20.30 40.71
N ALA A 588 7.82 -20.47 41.18
CA ALA A 588 6.94 -21.53 40.70
C ALA A 588 6.59 -21.35 39.21
N GLU A 589 6.41 -22.46 38.49
CA GLU A 589 5.95 -22.42 37.10
C GLU A 589 4.68 -21.56 36.94
N GLY A 590 4.67 -20.73 35.89
CA GLY A 590 3.59 -19.79 35.58
C GLY A 590 3.62 -18.49 36.38
N ALA A 591 4.40 -18.42 37.47
CA ALA A 591 4.56 -17.21 38.25
C ALA A 591 5.49 -16.20 37.54
N SER A 592 5.29 -14.92 37.83
CA SER A 592 6.13 -13.82 37.36
C SER A 592 6.67 -12.99 38.51
N VAL A 593 7.84 -12.42 38.32
CA VAL A 593 8.51 -11.57 39.29
C VAL A 593 9.30 -10.46 38.60
N ASP A 594 9.22 -9.24 39.12
CA ASP A 594 9.96 -8.08 38.61
C ASP A 594 11.20 -7.86 39.49
N ILE A 595 12.39 -7.95 38.89
CA ILE A 595 13.66 -7.81 39.60
C ILE A 595 14.36 -6.55 39.12
N GLU A 596 14.50 -5.57 40.02
CA GLU A 596 15.43 -4.45 39.82
C GLU A 596 16.84 -4.89 40.21
N VAL A 597 17.74 -4.94 39.23
CA VAL A 597 19.16 -5.15 39.44
C VAL A 597 19.92 -3.86 39.25
N THR A 598 20.77 -3.54 40.22
CA THR A 598 21.73 -2.45 40.17
C THR A 598 23.12 -3.01 39.89
N TYR A 599 23.77 -2.53 38.84
CA TYR A 599 25.16 -2.81 38.49
C TYR A 599 26.01 -1.55 38.69
N LEU A 600 27.06 -1.65 39.50
CA LEU A 600 27.96 -0.55 39.80
C LEU A 600 29.29 -0.72 39.05
N VAL A 601 29.72 0.34 38.37
CA VAL A 601 31.04 0.45 37.74
C VAL A 601 31.82 1.59 38.40
N PRO A 602 32.85 1.28 39.21
CA PRO A 602 33.73 2.31 39.76
C PRO A 602 34.62 2.90 38.66
N GLY A 603 34.78 4.23 38.61
CA GLY A 603 35.57 4.93 37.60
C GLY A 603 37.05 5.11 37.97
N ARG A 604 37.34 5.27 39.27
CA ARG A 604 38.70 5.32 39.83
C ARG A 604 38.93 4.21 40.85
N LEU A 605 40.11 3.57 40.80
CA LEU A 605 40.54 2.55 41.76
C LEU A 605 41.56 3.11 42.77
N ALA A 606 41.96 2.29 43.75
CA ALA A 606 42.95 2.69 44.76
C ALA A 606 44.37 2.84 44.16
N ASP A 607 45.23 3.59 44.85
CA ASP A 607 46.62 3.83 44.45
C ASP A 607 47.38 2.52 44.16
N GLY A 608 48.19 2.51 43.09
CA GLY A 608 48.96 1.35 42.65
C GLY A 608 48.19 0.30 41.83
N THR A 609 46.91 0.54 41.49
CA THR A 609 46.13 -0.34 40.60
C THR A 609 46.13 0.20 39.16
N SER A 610 46.52 -0.63 38.20
CA SER A 610 46.83 -0.23 36.82
C SER A 610 45.61 -0.23 35.88
N ALA A 611 44.47 0.31 36.30
CA ALA A 611 43.25 0.32 35.47
C ALA A 611 42.20 1.33 35.95
N ASP A 612 42.44 2.63 35.85
CA ASP A 612 41.35 3.62 35.93
C ASP A 612 40.59 3.66 34.61
N ALA A 613 39.29 4.01 34.66
CA ALA A 613 38.55 4.28 33.43
C ALA A 613 39.21 5.46 32.70
N THR A 614 39.01 5.56 31.39
CA THR A 614 39.52 6.69 30.60
C THR A 614 38.36 7.59 30.23
N THR A 615 38.62 8.85 29.91
CA THR A 615 37.56 9.74 29.43
C THR A 615 36.85 9.14 28.21
N GLY A 616 35.52 9.25 28.19
CA GLY A 616 34.66 8.77 27.11
C GLY A 616 33.21 8.59 27.56
N LEU A 617 32.37 8.21 26.63
CA LEU A 617 30.98 7.81 26.85
C LEU A 617 30.89 6.31 27.14
N TYR A 618 30.13 5.98 28.17
CA TYR A 618 29.97 4.64 28.68
C TYR A 618 28.50 4.26 28.79
N SER A 619 28.21 3.00 28.49
CA SER A 619 26.92 2.37 28.72
C SER A 619 27.10 0.96 29.25
N VAL A 620 26.05 0.38 29.82
CA VAL A 620 26.07 -0.99 30.34
C VAL A 620 24.99 -1.79 29.61
N GLY A 621 25.35 -2.95 29.08
CA GLY A 621 24.43 -3.94 28.54
C GLY A 621 24.14 -5.03 29.56
N LEU A 622 22.88 -5.44 29.66
CA LEU A 622 22.48 -6.69 30.31
C LEU A 622 22.49 -7.80 29.25
N GLU A 623 23.43 -8.73 29.39
CA GLU A 623 23.81 -9.70 28.35
C GLU A 623 23.39 -11.13 28.69
N ARG A 624 23.18 -11.42 29.98
CA ARG A 624 22.88 -12.76 30.45
C ARG A 624 22.04 -12.77 31.71
N PHE A 625 21.14 -13.74 31.79
CA PHE A 625 20.41 -14.11 33.00
C PHE A 625 20.68 -15.57 33.35
N ASN A 626 21.15 -15.82 34.58
CA ASN A 626 21.46 -17.16 35.06
C ASN A 626 20.28 -17.75 35.83
N TRP A 627 20.03 -19.04 35.66
CA TRP A 627 18.93 -19.73 36.33
C TRP A 627 19.25 -21.23 36.44
N ASN A 628 18.46 -21.96 37.21
CA ASN A 628 18.51 -23.42 37.25
C ASN A 628 17.07 -23.95 37.20
N THR A 629 16.89 -25.15 36.65
CA THR A 629 15.77 -26.00 37.11
C THR A 629 16.22 -26.78 38.35
N THR A 630 15.35 -27.59 38.94
CA THR A 630 15.62 -28.37 40.15
C THR A 630 16.80 -29.36 40.03
N THR A 631 17.44 -29.47 38.85
CA THR A 631 18.52 -30.40 38.48
C THR A 631 19.97 -29.90 38.66
N SER A 632 20.19 -28.81 39.41
CA SER A 632 21.51 -28.33 39.92
C SER A 632 22.53 -27.74 38.93
N ALA A 633 22.39 -27.89 37.61
CA ALA A 633 23.31 -27.27 36.63
C ALA A 633 22.80 -25.90 36.14
N VAL A 634 23.66 -24.87 36.21
CA VAL A 634 23.34 -23.50 35.79
C VAL A 634 23.05 -23.45 34.31
N GLN A 635 21.90 -22.87 34.00
CA GLN A 635 21.45 -22.50 32.67
C GLN A 635 21.59 -20.99 32.49
N GLU A 636 21.70 -20.59 31.23
CA GLU A 636 21.94 -19.21 30.84
C GLU A 636 20.98 -18.81 29.73
N THR A 637 20.35 -17.65 29.88
CA THR A 637 19.60 -17.00 28.81
C THR A 637 20.41 -15.80 28.35
N THR A 638 20.76 -15.78 27.06
CA THR A 638 21.74 -14.85 26.46
C THR A 638 21.24 -14.16 25.18
N PHE A 639 19.97 -14.30 24.81
CA PHE A 639 19.44 -13.70 23.57
C PHE A 639 19.60 -12.16 23.54
N MET A 640 19.65 -11.52 24.71
CA MET A 640 19.82 -10.08 24.87
C MET A 640 21.24 -9.59 24.58
N ALA A 641 22.21 -10.51 24.44
CA ALA A 641 23.61 -10.14 24.31
C ALA A 641 23.86 -9.27 23.07
N GLY A 642 24.53 -8.13 23.26
CA GLY A 642 24.85 -7.16 22.23
C GLY A 642 23.68 -6.27 21.79
N LEU A 643 22.45 -6.57 22.18
CA LEU A 643 21.27 -5.81 21.75
C LEU A 643 21.24 -4.42 22.40
N THR A 644 21.10 -3.38 21.58
CA THR A 644 20.96 -1.99 22.05
C THR A 644 19.74 -1.78 22.94
N ASP A 645 18.68 -2.56 22.72
CA ASP A 645 17.46 -2.53 23.55
C ASP A 645 17.73 -2.97 24.99
N TRP A 646 18.76 -3.78 25.23
CA TRP A 646 19.22 -4.21 26.54
C TRP A 646 20.44 -3.43 27.05
N ARG A 647 20.81 -2.34 26.38
CA ARG A 647 21.91 -1.44 26.74
C ARG A 647 21.41 -0.09 27.24
N THR A 648 21.93 0.42 28.36
CA THR A 648 21.59 1.75 28.88
C THR A 648 21.98 2.85 27.87
N ALA A 649 21.46 4.07 28.08
CA ALA A 649 21.98 5.24 27.37
C ALA A 649 23.47 5.45 27.67
N ASP A 650 24.15 6.18 26.80
CA ASP A 650 25.53 6.58 26.99
C ASP A 650 25.62 7.75 27.98
N VAL A 651 26.56 7.65 28.93
CA VAL A 651 26.90 8.69 29.89
C VAL A 651 28.41 8.81 30.01
N SER A 652 28.92 10.03 30.15
CA SER A 652 30.31 10.19 30.57
C SER A 652 30.42 9.76 32.03
N PHE A 653 31.49 9.04 32.40
CA PHE A 653 31.89 9.05 33.80
C PHE A 653 32.00 10.51 34.24
N PRO A 654 31.53 10.86 35.47
CA PRO A 654 31.67 12.21 35.96
C PRO A 654 33.11 12.61 35.77
#